data_AF-A0A4R0RIW8-F1
#
_entry.id   AF-A0A4R0RIW8-F1
#
_cell.length_a   1.000
_cell.length_b   1.000
_cell.length_c   1.000
_cell.angle_alpha   90.00
_cell.angle_beta   90.00
_cell.angle_gamma   90.00
#
_symmetry.space_group_name_H-M   'P 1'
#
loop_
_entity.id
_entity.type
_entity.pdbx_description
1 polymer ?
#
loop_
_entity_poly.entity_id
_entity_poly.type
_entity_poly.pdbx_seq_one_letter_code
_entity_poly.pdbx_strand_id
1 'polypeptide(L)'
;MPEPTAIFRPDDCEVTIKVRPTHDSSIADISLRVTLRRSDARSRASGVDKGRGASDGERAGKDEEEDGDEDMLNDDSDGDEDMEDEDEWTDEESTTEEVIARITGFKIQRAMHRDEFLSSMEEPTQEMHDVATTLFDLHGMLKPEFVQSEWHKGSGCFGSELSHGTIIYVEDMHVKPEYRTQGLGSWAMQRLLASEHLNEYGFVILLPGRTCDQGPEAKLSKAQCDDLFKKTTAFFYKNGFRRIGRTVYLGYSGDPKHPSRQLAVADDVPTNAYNTYGNAEESRLNIVAEGGGGLGNPPFPLHRGIALASLKDANPSQPPLSQPIDAFIAFVHARKPAIIHRQDSDGLTPLHVAARVMNPLAVATLLDLAFTGAESDLDRRDNVDGLTPLEAVEFEMRKQMEHQVGVFSWDQQPYPENGLRCAYMLRKAMGEAVGTAEAYLKLKQWGCTCGQCTDGWFSPRLRYRMHNQAEMIWDLMEMDEYIRSLPGCQDHVLSTGVDCIPPHLLSRADEAFHQGFRAVIYSIALALRMPDASPSKALVQAWAAQDAATKPYFRQGGLVDYAMDYIFNYAQDQSLLGDCDWDDTMAEVVADCENHEWTTLPVCQNDLNFRLARARIGLRKARPGPYFVRTVLQDEDSD
;
A
#
# COMPACT_ATOMS: atom_id res chain seq x y z
N MET A 1 -46.62 -26.73 7.50
CA MET A 1 -45.50 -27.46 8.15
C MET A 1 -44.24 -26.68 7.82
N PRO A 2 -43.32 -26.42 8.77
CA PRO A 2 -42.05 -25.80 8.41
C PRO A 2 -41.33 -26.70 7.41
N GLU A 3 -40.81 -26.12 6.32
CA GLU A 3 -40.00 -26.85 5.36
C GLU A 3 -38.81 -27.51 6.06
N PRO A 4 -38.38 -28.71 5.65
CA PRO A 4 -37.24 -29.38 6.26
C PRO A 4 -36.01 -28.48 6.11
N THR A 5 -35.43 -28.06 7.25
CA THR A 5 -34.20 -27.26 7.28
C THR A 5 -33.10 -28.05 6.58
N ALA A 6 -32.52 -27.48 5.52
CA ALA A 6 -31.42 -28.13 4.80
C ALA A 6 -30.26 -28.38 5.77
N ILE A 7 -29.80 -29.62 5.89
CA ILE A 7 -28.67 -29.98 6.77
C ILE A 7 -27.39 -30.02 5.92
N PHE A 8 -26.38 -29.24 6.30
CA PHE A 8 -25.04 -29.27 5.74
C PHE A 8 -24.30 -30.55 6.18
N ARG A 9 -23.73 -31.25 5.19
CA ARG A 9 -22.81 -32.36 5.40
C ARG A 9 -21.62 -32.17 4.45
N PRO A 10 -20.37 -32.14 4.96
CA PRO A 10 -19.19 -31.99 4.13
C PRO A 10 -19.08 -33.01 2.99
N ASP A 11 -19.51 -34.25 3.23
CA ASP A 11 -19.41 -35.35 2.26
C ASP A 11 -20.36 -35.19 1.06
N ASP A 12 -21.41 -34.39 1.21
CA ASP A 12 -22.42 -34.11 0.19
C ASP A 12 -22.01 -32.91 -0.68
N CYS A 13 -20.87 -32.28 -0.38
CA CYS A 13 -20.42 -31.06 -1.04
C CYS A 13 -19.17 -31.30 -1.89
N GLU A 14 -19.03 -30.50 -2.94
CA GLU A 14 -17.82 -30.37 -3.73
C GLU A 14 -17.27 -28.94 -3.58
N VAL A 15 -15.95 -28.81 -3.60
CA VAL A 15 -15.25 -27.53 -3.49
C VAL A 15 -14.40 -27.35 -4.72
N THR A 16 -14.60 -26.24 -5.40
CA THR A 16 -13.76 -25.83 -6.53
C THR A 16 -13.11 -24.52 -6.17
N ILE A 17 -11.78 -24.43 -6.31
CA ILE A 17 -11.04 -23.18 -6.22
C ILE A 17 -10.51 -22.87 -7.61
N LYS A 18 -10.84 -21.69 -8.15
CA LYS A 18 -10.36 -21.20 -9.43
C LYS A 18 -9.49 -19.97 -9.17
N VAL A 19 -8.32 -19.93 -9.80
CA VAL A 19 -7.46 -18.75 -9.85
C VAL A 19 -7.34 -18.31 -11.30
N ARG A 20 -7.65 -17.05 -11.59
CA ARG A 20 -7.60 -16.48 -12.94
C ARG A 20 -6.68 -15.27 -12.94
N PRO A 21 -5.66 -15.21 -13.82
CA PRO A 21 -4.85 -14.00 -13.97
C PRO A 21 -5.75 -12.81 -14.33
N THR A 22 -5.48 -11.64 -13.77
CA THR A 22 -6.06 -10.38 -14.26
C THR A 22 -5.20 -9.84 -15.41
N HIS A 23 -5.49 -8.62 -15.89
CA HIS A 23 -4.61 -7.92 -16.84
C HIS A 23 -3.20 -7.69 -16.26
N ASP A 24 -3.08 -7.58 -14.94
CA ASP A 24 -1.81 -7.55 -14.24
C ASP A 24 -1.41 -8.97 -13.81
N SER A 25 -0.35 -9.51 -14.41
CA SER A 25 0.15 -10.87 -14.12
C SER A 25 0.53 -11.12 -12.65
N SER A 26 0.74 -10.07 -11.88
CA SER A 26 1.05 -10.13 -10.44
C SER A 26 -0.20 -10.27 -9.56
N ILE A 27 -1.39 -10.04 -10.12
CA ILE A 27 -2.69 -10.13 -9.46
C ILE A 27 -3.53 -11.22 -10.14
N ALA A 28 -4.21 -12.03 -9.34
CA ALA A 28 -5.14 -13.02 -9.87
C ALA A 28 -6.42 -13.05 -9.05
N ASP A 29 -7.56 -13.12 -9.71
CA ASP A 29 -8.84 -13.39 -9.05
C ASP A 29 -8.80 -14.79 -8.46
N ILE A 30 -9.21 -14.93 -7.21
CA ILE A 30 -9.39 -16.22 -6.55
C ILE A 30 -10.86 -16.39 -6.15
N SER A 31 -11.46 -17.49 -6.59
CA SER A 31 -12.85 -17.84 -6.27
C SER A 31 -12.94 -19.27 -5.77
N LEU A 32 -13.46 -19.42 -4.55
CA LEU A 32 -13.86 -20.71 -3.99
C LEU A 32 -15.38 -20.82 -4.07
N ARG A 33 -15.87 -21.90 -4.70
CA ARG A 33 -17.29 -22.25 -4.76
C ARG A 33 -17.52 -23.58 -4.05
N VAL A 34 -18.59 -23.66 -3.26
CA VAL A 34 -19.09 -24.91 -2.67
C VAL A 34 -20.42 -25.27 -3.32
N THR A 35 -20.48 -26.44 -3.96
CA THR A 35 -21.69 -26.97 -4.63
C THR A 35 -22.17 -28.26 -3.98
N LEU A 36 -23.45 -28.60 -4.14
CA LEU A 36 -24.00 -29.88 -3.70
C LEU A 36 -23.81 -30.96 -4.77
N ARG A 37 -23.39 -32.16 -4.35
CA ARG A 37 -23.26 -33.33 -5.23
C ARG A 37 -24.63 -33.78 -5.74
N ARG A 38 -24.72 -34.06 -7.05
CA ARG A 38 -25.97 -34.32 -7.81
C ARG A 38 -26.83 -35.50 -7.31
N SER A 39 -26.33 -36.42 -6.47
CA SER A 39 -27.12 -37.53 -5.93
C SER A 39 -28.22 -37.10 -4.96
N ASP A 40 -28.06 -35.97 -4.27
CA ASP A 40 -29.00 -35.54 -3.23
C ASP A 40 -30.00 -34.47 -3.68
N ALA A 41 -29.67 -33.68 -4.71
CA ALA A 41 -30.56 -32.63 -5.24
C ALA A 41 -31.90 -33.18 -5.77
N ARG A 42 -31.90 -34.40 -6.35
CA ARG A 42 -33.12 -35.04 -6.86
C ARG A 42 -34.01 -35.63 -5.76
N SER A 43 -33.46 -35.97 -4.58
CA SER A 43 -34.24 -36.55 -3.48
C SER A 43 -35.13 -35.52 -2.76
N ARG A 44 -34.73 -34.23 -2.79
CA ARG A 44 -35.46 -33.13 -2.13
C ARG A 44 -36.53 -32.49 -3.02
N ALA A 45 -36.37 -32.51 -4.35
CA ALA A 45 -37.32 -31.92 -5.28
C ALA A 45 -38.58 -32.78 -5.56
N SER A 46 -38.61 -34.07 -5.20
CA SER A 46 -39.73 -34.97 -5.52
C SER A 46 -40.86 -35.02 -4.50
N GLY A 47 -40.87 -34.12 -3.51
CA GLY A 47 -41.85 -34.10 -2.40
C GLY A 47 -43.10 -33.22 -2.61
N VAL A 48 -43.40 -32.77 -3.84
CA VAL A 48 -44.56 -31.91 -4.11
C VAL A 48 -45.51 -32.61 -5.10
N ASP A 49 -46.57 -33.17 -4.55
CA ASP A 49 -47.69 -33.81 -5.22
C ASP A 49 -48.48 -32.76 -6.03
N LYS A 50 -48.43 -32.86 -7.37
CA LYS A 50 -49.18 -32.00 -8.30
C LYS A 50 -50.59 -32.56 -8.52
N GLY A 51 -51.55 -32.04 -7.74
CA GLY A 51 -52.97 -32.14 -8.06
C GLY A 51 -53.31 -31.31 -9.31
N ARG A 52 -53.71 -32.00 -10.39
CA ARG A 52 -54.27 -31.42 -11.63
C ARG A 52 -55.67 -30.86 -11.38
N GLY A 53 -55.95 -29.68 -11.94
CA GLY A 53 -57.30 -29.16 -12.13
C GLY A 53 -57.30 -28.15 -13.28
N ALA A 54 -57.89 -28.54 -14.40
CA ALA A 54 -58.07 -27.73 -15.60
C ALA A 54 -59.46 -27.06 -15.60
N SER A 55 -59.57 -25.85 -16.15
CA SER A 55 -60.69 -25.41 -17.00
C SER A 55 -60.53 -23.94 -17.43
N ASP A 56 -60.43 -23.75 -18.76
CA ASP A 56 -61.17 -22.85 -19.65
C ASP A 56 -61.72 -21.49 -19.17
N GLY A 57 -61.59 -20.47 -20.03
CA GLY A 57 -62.52 -19.33 -20.04
C GLY A 57 -62.03 -18.02 -20.70
N GLU A 58 -62.21 -17.93 -22.03
CA GLU A 58 -62.73 -16.77 -22.80
C GLU A 58 -62.30 -15.30 -22.57
N ARG A 59 -61.63 -14.74 -23.61
CA ARG A 59 -62.10 -13.69 -24.56
C ARG A 59 -62.61 -12.31 -24.06
N ALA A 60 -61.96 -11.25 -24.60
CA ALA A 60 -62.42 -9.90 -25.05
C ALA A 60 -61.38 -8.84 -24.62
N GLY A 61 -60.86 -7.91 -25.43
CA GLY A 61 -61.38 -7.19 -26.60
C GLY A 61 -61.49 -5.70 -26.25
N LYS A 62 -60.68 -4.83 -26.89
CA LYS A 62 -60.83 -3.37 -27.17
C LYS A 62 -59.45 -2.78 -27.54
N ASP A 63 -59.20 -2.29 -28.75
CA ASP A 63 -59.66 -1.03 -29.39
C ASP A 63 -59.06 0.17 -28.63
N GLU A 64 -58.49 1.24 -29.20
CA GLU A 64 -58.00 1.70 -30.52
C GLU A 64 -57.47 3.14 -30.26
N GLU A 65 -56.85 3.77 -31.27
CA GLU A 65 -56.55 5.23 -31.41
C GLU A 65 -55.31 5.79 -30.67
N GLU A 66 -54.54 6.76 -31.20
CA GLU A 66 -54.19 7.25 -32.55
C GLU A 66 -53.20 8.42 -32.29
N ASP A 67 -52.25 8.59 -33.22
CA ASP A 67 -51.64 9.83 -33.71
C ASP A 67 -50.83 10.82 -32.85
N GLY A 68 -49.71 11.28 -33.45
CA GLY A 68 -49.01 12.51 -33.10
C GLY A 68 -47.58 12.66 -33.62
N ASP A 69 -47.42 12.85 -34.93
CA ASP A 69 -46.51 13.77 -35.68
C ASP A 69 -45.21 14.25 -35.00
N GLU A 70 -44.03 13.92 -35.54
CA GLU A 70 -43.24 14.64 -36.58
C GLU A 70 -42.33 15.80 -36.05
N ASP A 71 -41.05 15.67 -36.45
CA ASP A 71 -40.06 16.71 -36.77
C ASP A 71 -39.34 17.50 -35.66
N MET A 72 -38.01 17.27 -35.53
CA MET A 72 -36.97 18.16 -36.11
C MET A 72 -35.56 17.97 -35.49
N LEU A 73 -34.63 17.65 -36.39
CA LEU A 73 -33.29 18.25 -36.56
C LEU A 73 -32.15 18.05 -35.54
N ASN A 74 -31.07 17.49 -36.10
CA ASN A 74 -29.64 17.79 -35.92
C ASN A 74 -29.00 17.51 -34.54
N ASP A 75 -27.97 16.66 -34.51
CA ASP A 75 -26.59 17.16 -34.57
C ASP A 75 -25.61 16.03 -34.88
N ASP A 76 -24.66 16.32 -35.76
CA ASP A 76 -23.51 15.48 -36.07
C ASP A 76 -22.50 15.61 -34.90
N SER A 77 -22.22 14.52 -34.21
CA SER A 77 -21.01 14.45 -33.38
C SER A 77 -20.43 13.04 -33.49
N ASP A 78 -19.26 12.99 -34.10
CA ASP A 78 -18.35 11.85 -34.15
C ASP A 78 -18.19 11.24 -32.74
N GLY A 79 -18.80 10.08 -32.54
CA GLY A 79 -18.55 9.21 -31.41
C GLY A 79 -17.74 8.03 -31.89
N ASP A 80 -16.42 8.10 -31.72
CA ASP A 80 -15.58 6.90 -31.61
C ASP A 80 -16.00 6.20 -30.31
N GLU A 81 -17.07 5.40 -30.41
CA GLU A 81 -17.43 4.41 -29.41
C GLU A 81 -16.46 3.24 -29.59
N ASP A 82 -15.30 3.34 -28.94
CA ASP A 82 -14.56 2.17 -28.50
C ASP A 82 -15.50 1.41 -27.55
N MET A 83 -16.27 0.48 -28.13
CA MET A 83 -16.96 -0.59 -27.42
C MET A 83 -15.88 -1.42 -26.73
N GLU A 84 -15.50 -0.99 -25.52
CA GLU A 84 -14.89 -1.86 -24.55
C GLU A 84 -15.95 -2.92 -24.21
N ASP A 85 -15.72 -4.14 -24.68
CA ASP A 85 -16.46 -5.33 -24.29
C ASP A 85 -16.28 -5.52 -22.77
N GLU A 86 -17.07 -4.80 -21.97
CA GLU A 86 -17.37 -5.17 -20.59
C GLU A 86 -18.14 -6.49 -20.66
N ASP A 87 -17.39 -7.60 -20.71
CA ASP A 87 -17.88 -8.96 -20.51
C ASP A 87 -18.42 -9.07 -19.08
N GLU A 88 -19.62 -8.53 -18.87
CA GLU A 88 -20.48 -8.80 -17.73
C GLU A 88 -20.65 -10.32 -17.65
N TRP A 89 -20.12 -10.88 -16.55
CA TRP A 89 -20.06 -12.29 -16.19
C TRP A 89 -21.32 -13.08 -16.52
N THR A 90 -21.47 -13.49 -17.77
CA THR A 90 -22.48 -14.47 -18.17
C THR A 90 -21.85 -15.85 -18.00
N ASP A 91 -22.40 -16.60 -17.04
CA ASP A 91 -22.06 -17.98 -16.71
C ASP A 91 -22.29 -18.92 -17.92
N GLU A 92 -21.48 -18.85 -18.97
CA GLU A 92 -21.42 -19.86 -20.01
C GLU A 92 -20.59 -21.08 -19.56
N GLU A 93 -21.02 -21.73 -18.48
CA GLU A 93 -20.85 -23.16 -18.29
C GLU A 93 -22.12 -23.71 -17.63
N SER A 94 -23.03 -24.16 -18.50
CA SER A 94 -24.27 -24.88 -18.22
C SER A 94 -24.04 -26.14 -17.36
N THR A 95 -23.81 -25.93 -16.07
CA THR A 95 -23.97 -26.96 -15.05
C THR A 95 -24.91 -26.43 -13.99
N THR A 96 -26.05 -27.10 -13.85
CA THR A 96 -27.15 -26.87 -12.89
C THR A 96 -26.75 -27.10 -11.42
N GLU A 97 -25.50 -26.82 -11.06
CA GLU A 97 -24.98 -27.09 -9.73
C GLU A 97 -25.27 -25.91 -8.80
N GLU A 98 -26.03 -26.20 -7.76
CA GLU A 98 -26.43 -25.20 -6.79
C GLU A 98 -25.23 -24.80 -5.91
N VAL A 99 -24.71 -23.59 -6.10
CA VAL A 99 -23.69 -23.00 -5.22
C VAL A 99 -24.35 -22.63 -3.89
N ILE A 100 -23.84 -23.16 -2.79
CA ILE A 100 -24.36 -22.94 -1.42
C ILE A 100 -23.45 -22.05 -0.57
N ALA A 101 -22.18 -21.91 -0.94
CA ALA A 101 -21.25 -20.92 -0.39
C ALA A 101 -20.24 -20.46 -1.44
N ARG A 102 -19.79 -19.22 -1.33
CA ARG A 102 -18.79 -18.60 -2.22
C ARG A 102 -17.83 -17.75 -1.39
N ILE A 103 -16.54 -17.79 -1.73
CA ILE A 103 -15.52 -16.84 -1.28
C ILE A 103 -14.85 -16.27 -2.53
N THR A 104 -14.70 -14.95 -2.60
CA THR A 104 -14.01 -14.25 -3.70
C THR A 104 -12.99 -13.26 -3.14
N GLY A 105 -11.98 -12.96 -3.93
CA GLY A 105 -10.95 -12.01 -3.60
C GLY A 105 -9.78 -12.10 -4.58
N PHE A 106 -8.61 -11.65 -4.13
CA PHE A 106 -7.42 -11.49 -4.98
C PHE A 106 -6.21 -12.23 -4.39
N LYS A 107 -5.43 -12.87 -5.25
CA LYS A 107 -4.09 -13.39 -4.95
C LYS A 107 -3.06 -12.42 -5.51
N ILE A 108 -2.23 -11.86 -4.64
CA ILE A 108 -1.29 -10.77 -4.94
C ILE A 108 0.14 -11.26 -4.74
N GLN A 109 0.92 -11.24 -5.82
CA GLN A 109 2.35 -11.57 -5.83
C GLN A 109 3.19 -10.30 -5.64
N ARG A 110 3.32 -9.85 -4.38
CA ARG A 110 4.00 -8.59 -4.04
C ARG A 110 5.35 -8.37 -4.69
N ALA A 111 6.20 -9.40 -4.71
CA ALA A 111 7.55 -9.32 -5.27
C ALA A 111 7.58 -8.88 -6.75
N MET A 112 6.48 -9.07 -7.48
CA MET A 112 6.37 -8.69 -8.89
C MET A 112 6.08 -7.18 -9.07
N HIS A 113 5.60 -6.48 -8.05
CA HIS A 113 5.18 -5.08 -8.18
C HIS A 113 6.31 -4.05 -8.00
N ARG A 114 7.44 -4.42 -7.39
CA ARG A 114 8.60 -3.52 -7.17
C ARG A 114 8.21 -2.16 -6.56
N ASP A 115 8.46 -1.04 -7.27
CA ASP A 115 8.11 0.33 -6.88
C ASP A 115 6.72 0.80 -7.34
N GLU A 116 5.89 -0.10 -7.88
CA GLU A 116 4.57 0.19 -8.45
C GLU A 116 3.43 -0.45 -7.62
N PHE A 117 3.73 -0.99 -6.43
CA PHE A 117 2.77 -1.71 -5.61
C PHE A 117 1.47 -0.95 -5.39
N LEU A 118 1.50 0.28 -4.86
CA LEU A 118 0.26 1.02 -4.58
C LEU A 118 -0.53 1.37 -5.85
N SER A 119 0.13 1.57 -6.99
CA SER A 119 -0.50 1.85 -8.28
C SER A 119 -1.29 0.63 -8.75
N SER A 120 -0.67 -0.56 -8.73
CA SER A 120 -1.33 -1.81 -9.12
C SER A 120 -2.51 -2.18 -8.22
N MET A 121 -2.55 -1.71 -6.96
CA MET A 121 -3.65 -1.98 -6.03
C MET A 121 -4.86 -1.05 -6.23
N GLU A 122 -4.74 0.00 -7.05
CA GLU A 122 -5.82 0.95 -7.33
C GLU A 122 -6.83 0.43 -8.37
N GLU A 123 -6.36 -0.31 -9.37
CA GLU A 123 -7.18 -0.80 -10.48
C GLU A 123 -8.26 -1.83 -10.08
N PRO A 124 -8.01 -2.82 -9.19
CA PRO A 124 -8.97 -3.92 -9.01
C PRO A 124 -10.24 -3.50 -8.28
N THR A 125 -10.12 -2.97 -7.06
CA THR A 125 -11.25 -2.42 -6.28
C THR A 125 -10.78 -1.34 -5.29
N GLN A 126 -11.68 -0.41 -4.93
CA GLN A 126 -11.41 0.59 -3.89
C GLN A 126 -11.00 -0.05 -2.55
N GLU A 127 -11.54 -1.23 -2.24
CA GLU A 127 -11.21 -1.94 -1.00
C GLU A 127 -9.76 -2.47 -1.00
N MET A 128 -9.30 -2.95 -2.16
CA MET A 128 -7.91 -3.36 -2.35
C MET A 128 -6.95 -2.17 -2.21
N HIS A 129 -7.33 -1.01 -2.74
CA HIS A 129 -6.58 0.24 -2.54
C HIS A 129 -6.53 0.65 -1.06
N ASP A 130 -7.65 0.55 -0.34
CA ASP A 130 -7.74 0.93 1.07
C ASP A 130 -6.86 0.04 1.95
N VAL A 131 -6.86 -1.29 1.74
CA VAL A 131 -5.99 -2.20 2.50
C VAL A 131 -4.52 -1.97 2.16
N ALA A 132 -4.20 -1.75 0.88
CA ALA A 132 -2.85 -1.49 0.42
C ALA A 132 -2.27 -0.22 1.07
N THR A 133 -2.98 0.90 0.97
CA THR A 133 -2.55 2.19 1.54
C THR A 133 -2.60 2.23 3.07
N THR A 134 -3.41 1.39 3.71
CA THR A 134 -3.46 1.30 5.17
C THR A 134 -2.26 0.53 5.72
N LEU A 135 -2.03 -0.69 5.22
CA LEU A 135 -1.07 -1.62 5.83
C LEU A 135 0.33 -1.44 5.27
N PHE A 136 0.48 -1.11 3.99
CA PHE A 136 1.75 -1.16 3.29
C PHE A 136 2.21 0.22 2.82
N ASP A 137 3.52 0.42 2.75
CA ASP A 137 4.10 1.62 2.16
C ASP A 137 4.10 1.56 0.62
N LEU A 138 4.73 2.55 -0.03
CA LEU A 138 4.82 2.66 -1.49
C LEU A 138 5.40 1.39 -2.16
N HIS A 139 6.20 0.63 -1.41
CA HIS A 139 6.94 -0.53 -1.89
C HIS A 139 6.26 -1.87 -1.55
N GLY A 140 5.07 -1.85 -0.95
CA GLY A 140 4.40 -3.07 -0.49
C GLY A 140 4.98 -3.65 0.80
N MET A 141 5.81 -2.89 1.52
CA MET A 141 6.37 -3.29 2.81
C MET A 141 5.42 -2.92 3.94
N LEU A 142 5.29 -3.77 4.96
CA LEU A 142 4.43 -3.46 6.11
C LEU A 142 4.93 -2.16 6.78
N LYS A 143 4.02 -1.20 6.95
CA LYS A 143 4.40 0.13 7.47
C LYS A 143 5.11 0.02 8.83
N PRO A 144 6.18 0.80 9.06
CA PRO A 144 7.00 0.68 10.27
C PRO A 144 6.23 0.81 11.59
N GLU A 145 5.15 1.57 11.64
CA GLU A 145 4.28 1.69 12.82
C GLU A 145 3.67 0.36 13.26
N PHE A 146 3.42 -0.57 12.35
CA PHE A 146 2.91 -1.90 12.70
C PHE A 146 4.01 -2.87 13.16
N VAL A 147 5.27 -2.48 13.05
CA VAL A 147 6.44 -3.29 13.45
C VAL A 147 7.11 -2.69 14.70
N GLN A 148 7.35 -1.39 14.70
CA GLN A 148 8.22 -0.68 15.64
C GLN A 148 7.45 0.07 16.73
N SER A 149 6.22 0.51 16.48
CA SER A 149 5.46 1.28 17.47
C SER A 149 4.99 0.39 18.60
N GLU A 150 5.27 0.76 19.85
CA GLU A 150 4.73 0.06 21.03
C GLU A 150 3.19 0.07 21.10
N TRP A 151 2.55 1.05 20.47
CA TRP A 151 1.09 1.16 20.44
C TRP A 151 0.49 0.55 19.18
N HIS A 152 0.96 0.96 17.99
CA HIS A 152 0.32 0.63 16.71
C HIS A 152 0.54 -0.82 16.26
N LYS A 153 1.63 -1.46 16.68
CA LYS A 153 1.87 -2.89 16.42
C LYS A 153 0.81 -3.81 17.04
N GLY A 154 -0.03 -3.29 17.94
CA GLY A 154 -1.12 -4.05 18.53
C GLY A 154 -0.60 -5.20 19.38
N SER A 155 -1.00 -6.43 19.05
CA SER A 155 -0.47 -7.65 19.69
C SER A 155 0.97 -7.96 19.27
N GLY A 156 1.46 -7.34 18.19
CA GLY A 156 2.79 -7.60 17.63
C GLY A 156 2.95 -9.01 17.05
N CYS A 157 1.85 -9.73 16.84
CA CYS A 157 1.88 -11.08 16.29
C CYS A 157 2.12 -11.13 14.78
N PHE A 158 2.02 -9.97 14.11
CA PHE A 158 2.44 -9.75 12.73
C PHE A 158 3.53 -8.66 12.75
N GLY A 159 4.62 -8.90 12.04
CA GLY A 159 5.76 -8.02 11.88
C GLY A 159 6.24 -7.96 10.44
N SER A 160 7.55 -7.77 10.25
CA SER A 160 8.17 -7.58 8.92
C SER A 160 8.00 -8.77 7.99
N GLU A 161 7.70 -9.96 8.51
CA GLU A 161 7.35 -11.15 7.71
C GLU A 161 6.14 -10.90 6.82
N LEU A 162 5.21 -10.04 7.23
CA LEU A 162 4.06 -9.66 6.39
C LEU A 162 4.49 -8.85 5.15
N SER A 163 5.75 -8.44 5.01
CA SER A 163 6.25 -7.76 3.81
C SER A 163 6.66 -8.73 2.71
N HIS A 164 6.70 -10.04 2.98
CA HIS A 164 7.22 -11.06 2.06
C HIS A 164 6.17 -12.11 1.73
N GLY A 165 6.31 -12.76 0.58
CA GLY A 165 5.39 -13.80 0.12
C GLY A 165 4.06 -13.28 -0.43
N THR A 166 3.17 -14.21 -0.75
CA THR A 166 1.87 -13.96 -1.40
C THR A 166 0.83 -13.47 -0.40
N ILE A 167 0.02 -12.47 -0.78
CA ILE A 167 -1.22 -12.13 -0.06
C ILE A 167 -2.40 -12.76 -0.79
N ILE A 168 -3.32 -13.36 -0.05
CA ILE A 168 -4.69 -13.57 -0.49
C ILE A 168 -5.58 -12.56 0.23
N TYR A 169 -6.09 -11.57 -0.49
CA TYR A 169 -7.10 -10.65 0.04
C TYR A 169 -8.48 -11.26 -0.17
N VAL A 170 -9.24 -11.52 0.91
CA VAL A 170 -10.62 -11.99 0.82
C VAL A 170 -11.56 -10.79 0.87
N GLU A 171 -12.20 -10.52 -0.25
CA GLU A 171 -13.11 -9.38 -0.42
C GLU A 171 -14.54 -9.74 -0.02
N ASP A 172 -15.05 -10.87 -0.51
CA ASP A 172 -16.43 -11.29 -0.24
C ASP A 172 -16.52 -12.76 0.20
N MET A 173 -17.43 -12.99 1.14
CA MET A 173 -17.79 -14.32 1.61
C MET A 173 -19.30 -14.41 1.81
N HIS A 174 -19.93 -15.26 1.01
CA HIS A 174 -21.37 -15.49 1.03
C HIS A 174 -21.71 -16.94 1.37
N VAL A 175 -22.67 -17.12 2.28
CA VAL A 175 -23.27 -18.42 2.61
C VAL A 175 -24.78 -18.30 2.49
N LYS A 176 -25.40 -19.21 1.73
CA LYS A 176 -26.85 -19.24 1.57
C LYS A 176 -27.58 -19.30 2.91
N PRO A 177 -28.64 -18.50 3.13
CA PRO A 177 -29.33 -18.39 4.42
C PRO A 177 -29.70 -19.73 5.07
N GLU A 178 -30.15 -20.71 4.27
CA GLU A 178 -30.62 -22.01 4.74
C GLU A 178 -29.50 -22.88 5.32
N TYR A 179 -28.23 -22.59 4.96
CA TYR A 179 -27.04 -23.33 5.40
C TYR A 179 -26.23 -22.58 6.47
N ARG A 180 -26.67 -21.39 6.89
CA ARG A 180 -26.00 -20.61 7.94
C ARG A 180 -26.12 -21.28 9.29
N THR A 181 -25.18 -20.98 10.18
CA THR A 181 -25.07 -21.55 11.55
C THR A 181 -24.77 -23.06 11.60
N GLN A 182 -24.56 -23.72 10.46
CA GLN A 182 -24.27 -25.16 10.38
C GLN A 182 -22.78 -25.48 10.20
N GLY A 183 -21.91 -24.47 10.27
CA GLY A 183 -20.47 -24.62 10.09
C GLY A 183 -19.97 -24.59 8.65
N LEU A 184 -20.85 -24.50 7.64
CA LEU A 184 -20.48 -24.42 6.22
C LEU A 184 -19.47 -23.30 5.94
N GLY A 185 -19.70 -22.09 6.46
CA GLY A 185 -18.77 -20.98 6.27
C GLY A 185 -17.37 -21.27 6.85
N SER A 186 -17.29 -21.77 8.08
CA SER A 186 -15.99 -22.13 8.68
C SER A 186 -15.31 -23.23 7.86
N TRP A 187 -16.07 -24.24 7.44
CA TRP A 187 -15.54 -25.31 6.60
C TRP A 187 -15.02 -24.79 5.25
N ALA A 188 -15.75 -23.92 4.56
CA ALA A 188 -15.31 -23.31 3.30
C ALA A 188 -14.04 -22.47 3.49
N MET A 189 -13.98 -21.67 4.56
CA MET A 189 -12.78 -20.90 4.90
C MET A 189 -11.57 -21.82 5.13
N GLN A 190 -11.73 -22.89 5.91
CA GLN A 190 -10.63 -23.86 6.12
C GLN A 190 -10.17 -24.53 4.82
N ARG A 191 -11.03 -24.67 3.80
CA ARG A 191 -10.64 -25.21 2.49
C ARG A 191 -9.77 -24.23 1.70
N LEU A 192 -10.09 -22.93 1.76
CA LEU A 192 -9.22 -21.89 1.20
C LEU A 192 -7.86 -21.86 1.91
N LEU A 193 -7.88 -21.88 3.24
CA LEU A 193 -6.66 -21.82 4.08
C LEU A 193 -5.76 -23.07 3.95
N ALA A 194 -6.33 -24.21 3.55
CA ALA A 194 -5.58 -25.45 3.29
C ALA A 194 -5.30 -25.69 1.80
N SER A 195 -5.61 -24.72 0.93
CA SER A 195 -5.38 -24.83 -0.50
C SER A 195 -3.90 -24.64 -0.84
N GLU A 196 -3.49 -25.15 -2.00
CA GLU A 196 -2.12 -24.96 -2.53
C GLU A 196 -1.78 -23.49 -2.83
N HIS A 197 -2.78 -22.61 -2.85
CA HIS A 197 -2.58 -21.18 -3.11
C HIS A 197 -2.06 -20.42 -1.89
N LEU A 198 -2.14 -21.00 -0.69
CA LEU A 198 -1.57 -20.45 0.53
C LEU A 198 -0.42 -21.34 1.02
N ASN A 199 0.82 -20.92 0.74
CA ASN A 199 2.02 -21.59 1.23
C ASN A 199 2.40 -21.10 2.64
N GLU A 200 3.47 -21.66 3.23
CA GLU A 200 3.92 -21.32 4.59
C GLU A 200 4.34 -19.85 4.77
N TYR A 201 4.76 -19.19 3.68
CA TYR A 201 5.14 -17.77 3.66
C TYR A 201 3.98 -16.84 3.25
N GLY A 202 2.81 -17.40 2.96
CA GLY A 202 1.65 -16.68 2.48
C GLY A 202 0.76 -16.18 3.62
N PHE A 203 0.02 -15.12 3.34
CA PHE A 203 -0.92 -14.53 4.29
C PHE A 203 -2.29 -14.34 3.67
N VAL A 204 -3.34 -14.52 4.46
CA VAL A 204 -4.71 -14.16 4.08
C VAL A 204 -5.12 -12.92 4.87
N ILE A 205 -5.56 -11.87 4.19
CA ILE A 205 -5.99 -10.60 4.78
C ILE A 205 -7.45 -10.35 4.41
N LEU A 206 -8.23 -9.77 5.33
CA LEU A 206 -9.62 -9.39 5.07
C LEU A 206 -10.10 -8.25 5.98
N LEU A 207 -11.18 -7.61 5.55
CA LEU A 207 -11.97 -6.66 6.32
C LEU A 207 -13.29 -7.30 6.80
N PRO A 208 -13.51 -7.48 8.11
CA PRO A 208 -14.82 -7.93 8.59
C PRO A 208 -15.91 -6.88 8.32
N GLY A 209 -17.16 -7.31 8.24
CA GLY A 209 -18.33 -6.42 8.32
C GLY A 209 -18.86 -5.83 7.00
N ARG A 210 -18.28 -6.16 5.84
CA ARG A 210 -18.69 -5.61 4.53
C ARG A 210 -19.96 -6.26 3.96
N THR A 211 -19.95 -7.57 3.72
CA THR A 211 -21.05 -8.21 3.01
C THR A 211 -22.18 -8.60 3.95
N CYS A 212 -23.39 -8.12 3.64
CA CYS A 212 -24.63 -8.58 4.25
C CYS A 212 -25.50 -9.31 3.22
N ASP A 213 -26.68 -9.77 3.65
CA ASP A 213 -27.63 -10.51 2.81
C ASP A 213 -28.13 -9.71 1.59
N GLN A 214 -27.99 -8.39 1.65
CA GLN A 214 -28.36 -7.46 0.59
C GLN A 214 -27.17 -7.12 -0.34
N GLY A 215 -26.05 -7.82 -0.18
CA GLY A 215 -24.82 -7.58 -0.93
C GLY A 215 -23.88 -6.56 -0.26
N PRO A 216 -22.71 -6.30 -0.89
CA PRO A 216 -21.70 -5.37 -0.40
C PRO A 216 -22.12 -3.89 -0.49
N GLU A 217 -23.07 -3.55 -1.37
CA GLU A 217 -23.56 -2.17 -1.59
C GLU A 217 -24.73 -1.76 -0.68
N ALA A 218 -25.14 -2.64 0.24
CA ALA A 218 -26.29 -2.42 1.08
C ALA A 218 -26.08 -1.23 2.03
N LYS A 219 -27.01 -0.27 2.01
CA LYS A 219 -27.01 0.88 2.93
C LYS A 219 -27.47 0.44 4.33
N LEU A 220 -26.52 0.04 5.16
CA LEU A 220 -26.76 -0.31 6.56
C LEU A 220 -26.65 0.92 7.46
N SER A 221 -27.44 0.97 8.52
CA SER A 221 -27.25 1.96 9.60
C SER A 221 -25.98 1.66 10.39
N LYS A 222 -25.38 2.68 11.04
CA LYS A 222 -24.18 2.52 11.87
C LYS A 222 -24.27 1.36 12.87
N ALA A 223 -25.40 1.23 13.57
CA ALA A 223 -25.62 0.16 14.54
C ALA A 223 -25.67 -1.23 13.89
N GLN A 224 -26.21 -1.34 12.67
CA GLN A 224 -26.22 -2.60 11.91
C GLN A 224 -24.81 -2.95 11.44
N CYS A 225 -24.04 -1.97 10.99
CA CYS A 225 -22.65 -2.20 10.60
C CYS A 225 -21.80 -2.64 11.79
N ASP A 226 -21.95 -1.98 12.95
CA ASP A 226 -21.24 -2.37 14.18
C ASP A 226 -21.56 -3.80 14.62
N ASP A 227 -22.82 -4.21 14.53
CA ASP A 227 -23.27 -5.57 14.85
C ASP A 227 -22.73 -6.60 13.83
N LEU A 228 -22.78 -6.28 12.54
CA LEU A 228 -22.25 -7.12 11.47
C LEU A 228 -20.73 -7.29 11.61
N PHE A 229 -20.00 -6.21 11.88
CA PHE A 229 -18.57 -6.22 12.14
C PHE A 229 -18.21 -7.10 13.34
N LYS A 230 -18.92 -6.96 14.46
CA LYS A 230 -18.70 -7.80 15.65
C LYS A 230 -18.94 -9.28 15.36
N LYS A 231 -20.05 -9.61 14.68
CA LYS A 231 -20.41 -10.99 14.33
C LYS A 231 -19.39 -11.63 13.39
N THR A 232 -19.01 -10.93 12.33
CA THR A 232 -18.03 -11.43 11.34
C THR A 232 -16.62 -11.50 11.92
N THR A 233 -16.21 -10.53 12.74
CA THR A 233 -14.94 -10.58 13.49
C THR A 233 -14.87 -11.83 14.37
N ALA A 234 -15.92 -12.13 15.15
CA ALA A 234 -15.98 -13.34 15.97
C ALA A 234 -15.91 -14.63 15.13
N PHE A 235 -16.52 -14.62 13.94
CA PHE A 235 -16.40 -15.73 12.98
C PHE A 235 -14.95 -15.92 12.51
N PHE A 236 -14.26 -14.87 12.09
CA PHE A 236 -12.87 -14.98 11.62
C PHE A 236 -11.89 -15.34 12.75
N TYR A 237 -12.09 -14.81 13.95
CA TYR A 237 -11.36 -15.22 15.15
C TYR A 237 -11.48 -16.71 15.45
N LYS A 238 -12.68 -17.28 15.29
CA LYS A 238 -12.91 -18.72 15.41
C LYS A 238 -12.16 -19.54 14.33
N ASN A 239 -11.86 -18.93 13.18
CA ASN A 239 -11.10 -19.55 12.10
C ASN A 239 -9.59 -19.27 12.17
N GLY A 240 -9.10 -18.70 13.28
CA GLY A 240 -7.67 -18.52 13.53
C GLY A 240 -7.07 -17.20 13.03
N PHE A 241 -7.90 -16.29 12.51
CA PHE A 241 -7.43 -14.95 12.14
C PHE A 241 -7.14 -14.11 13.39
N ARG A 242 -6.19 -13.17 13.30
CA ARG A 242 -5.88 -12.18 14.35
C ARG A 242 -5.69 -10.80 13.72
N ARG A 243 -5.79 -9.75 14.53
CA ARG A 243 -5.68 -8.37 14.03
C ARG A 243 -4.26 -8.04 13.58
N ILE A 244 -4.13 -7.33 12.46
CA ILE A 244 -2.86 -6.77 12.02
C ILE A 244 -2.73 -5.38 12.64
N GLY A 245 -1.80 -5.21 13.58
CA GLY A 245 -1.66 -3.98 14.34
C GLY A 245 -2.94 -3.58 15.08
N ARG A 246 -3.17 -2.28 15.23
CA ARG A 246 -4.44 -1.70 15.71
C ARG A 246 -5.37 -1.29 14.57
N THR A 247 -5.41 -2.05 13.49
CA THR A 247 -6.26 -1.77 12.32
C THR A 247 -7.58 -2.54 12.37
N VAL A 248 -8.47 -2.32 11.41
CA VAL A 248 -9.67 -3.16 11.21
C VAL A 248 -9.36 -4.51 10.60
N TYR A 249 -8.24 -4.63 9.90
CA TYR A 249 -7.91 -5.79 9.10
C TYR A 249 -7.48 -6.96 9.97
N LEU A 250 -7.93 -8.15 9.57
CA LEU A 250 -7.53 -9.40 10.17
C LEU A 250 -6.61 -10.14 9.21
N GLY A 251 -5.55 -10.74 9.75
CA GLY A 251 -4.60 -11.57 9.05
C GLY A 251 -4.66 -13.02 9.50
N TYR A 252 -4.27 -13.93 8.61
CA TYR A 252 -3.97 -15.33 8.89
C TYR A 252 -2.66 -15.70 8.20
N SER A 253 -1.78 -16.39 8.92
CA SER A 253 -0.52 -16.89 8.35
C SER A 253 -0.65 -18.35 7.94
N GLY A 254 -0.12 -18.67 6.76
CA GLY A 254 0.04 -20.04 6.27
C GLY A 254 0.95 -20.89 7.17
N ASP A 255 1.94 -20.29 7.84
CA ASP A 255 2.80 -20.98 8.80
C ASP A 255 1.99 -21.42 10.05
N PRO A 256 1.86 -22.73 10.31
CA PRO A 256 1.16 -23.24 11.48
C PRO A 256 1.79 -22.83 12.82
N LYS A 257 3.08 -22.48 12.83
CA LYS A 257 3.84 -22.07 14.03
C LYS A 257 3.81 -20.56 14.25
N HIS A 258 3.26 -19.78 13.33
CA HIS A 258 3.25 -18.33 13.40
C HIS A 258 2.61 -17.82 14.71
N PRO A 259 3.12 -16.75 15.33
CA PRO A 259 2.60 -16.23 16.60
C PRO A 259 1.09 -15.95 16.59
N SER A 260 0.56 -15.44 15.47
CA SER A 260 -0.88 -15.19 15.30
C SER A 260 -1.74 -16.45 15.44
N ARG A 261 -1.20 -17.64 15.12
CA ARG A 261 -1.88 -18.93 15.25
C ARG A 261 -1.96 -19.41 16.71
N GLN A 262 -1.06 -18.91 17.55
CA GLN A 262 -0.94 -19.29 18.97
C GLN A 262 -1.61 -18.28 19.90
N LEU A 263 -1.78 -17.03 19.45
CA LEU A 263 -2.40 -15.97 20.22
C LEU A 263 -3.86 -16.30 20.54
N ALA A 264 -4.27 -16.26 21.81
CA ALA A 264 -5.68 -16.46 22.16
C ALA A 264 -6.51 -15.24 21.74
N VAL A 265 -7.78 -15.45 21.40
CA VAL A 265 -8.68 -14.35 20.99
C VAL A 265 -8.81 -13.28 22.07
N ALA A 266 -8.78 -13.67 23.35
CA ALA A 266 -8.87 -12.74 24.47
C ALA A 266 -7.61 -11.88 24.65
N ASP A 267 -6.47 -12.32 24.10
CA ASP A 267 -5.19 -11.61 24.16
C ASP A 267 -4.94 -10.75 22.91
N ASP A 268 -5.83 -10.82 21.90
CA ASP A 268 -5.76 -9.96 20.72
C ASP A 268 -6.26 -8.55 21.03
N VAL A 269 -5.68 -7.55 20.36
CA VAL A 269 -6.01 -6.16 20.63
C VAL A 269 -7.38 -5.79 20.02
N PRO A 270 -8.22 -5.03 20.75
CA PRO A 270 -9.45 -4.50 20.17
C PRO A 270 -9.13 -3.43 19.12
N THR A 271 -9.98 -3.31 18.10
CA THR A 271 -10.02 -2.12 17.25
C THR A 271 -11.02 -1.12 17.82
N ASN A 272 -10.70 0.16 17.66
CA ASN A 272 -11.59 1.26 18.01
C ASN A 272 -12.42 1.75 16.80
N ALA A 273 -12.17 1.23 15.59
CA ALA A 273 -12.41 2.01 14.38
C ALA A 273 -13.07 1.20 13.24
N TYR A 274 -14.35 0.81 13.36
CA TYR A 274 -15.12 0.41 12.17
C TYR A 274 -15.44 1.63 11.27
N ASN A 275 -15.43 2.83 11.84
CA ASN A 275 -15.98 4.04 11.26
C ASN A 275 -15.05 4.79 10.26
N THR A 276 -13.84 4.31 10.03
CA THR A 276 -12.75 5.15 9.45
C THR A 276 -12.44 4.90 7.98
N TYR A 277 -13.10 3.94 7.32
CA TYR A 277 -12.80 3.60 5.92
C TYR A 277 -13.77 4.26 4.92
N GLY A 278 -14.58 5.21 5.38
CA GLY A 278 -15.06 6.30 4.52
C GLY A 278 -13.91 7.29 4.36
N ASN A 279 -13.38 7.38 3.14
CA ASN A 279 -12.37 8.30 2.63
C ASN A 279 -11.86 9.38 3.62
N ALA A 280 -10.56 9.53 3.87
CA ALA A 280 -10.06 10.62 4.71
C ALA A 280 -10.42 12.04 4.17
N GLU A 281 -10.75 12.13 2.87
CA GLU A 281 -11.46 13.26 2.27
C GLU A 281 -12.79 13.52 2.99
N GLU A 282 -13.61 12.49 3.24
CA GLU A 282 -14.82 12.58 4.06
C GLU A 282 -14.51 12.98 5.50
N SER A 283 -13.40 12.58 6.13
CA SER A 283 -13.06 13.08 7.49
C SER A 283 -12.70 14.57 7.49
N ARG A 284 -11.89 15.04 6.51
CA ARG A 284 -11.59 16.48 6.33
C ARG A 284 -12.84 17.28 5.96
N LEU A 285 -13.72 16.72 5.13
CA LEU A 285 -15.00 17.30 4.71
C LEU A 285 -16.05 17.22 5.81
N ASN A 286 -16.07 16.19 6.67
CA ASN A 286 -17.01 16.02 7.79
C ASN A 286 -16.76 17.08 8.86
N ILE A 287 -15.48 17.40 9.17
CA ILE A 287 -15.12 18.53 10.04
C ILE A 287 -15.69 19.87 9.50
N VAL A 288 -15.87 19.99 8.18
CA VAL A 288 -16.43 21.18 7.51
C VAL A 288 -17.96 21.09 7.35
N ALA A 289 -18.51 19.90 7.14
CA ALA A 289 -19.90 19.60 6.79
C ALA A 289 -20.84 19.45 8.00
N GLU A 290 -20.33 19.18 9.21
CA GLU A 290 -21.11 19.17 10.47
C GLU A 290 -21.80 20.52 10.81
N GLY A 291 -21.75 21.51 9.91
CA GLY A 291 -22.42 22.80 10.03
C GLY A 291 -23.46 23.12 8.94
N GLY A 292 -23.90 22.15 8.12
CA GLY A 292 -24.83 22.38 7.00
C GLY A 292 -26.32 22.53 7.38
N GLY A 293 -26.71 22.27 8.64
CA GLY A 293 -28.11 22.23 9.04
C GLY A 293 -28.41 23.01 10.31
N GLY A 294 -28.84 24.27 10.17
CA GLY A 294 -29.51 25.03 11.23
C GLY A 294 -28.79 26.30 11.68
N LEU A 295 -29.58 27.36 11.91
CA LEU A 295 -29.19 28.68 12.45
C LEU A 295 -28.65 28.65 13.90
N GLY A 296 -28.06 27.53 14.35
CA GLY A 296 -27.48 27.34 15.68
C GLY A 296 -25.95 27.45 15.67
N ASN A 297 -25.34 27.72 16.83
CA ASN A 297 -23.89 27.65 17.00
C ASN A 297 -23.39 26.27 16.56
N PRO A 298 -22.41 26.19 15.63
CA PRO A 298 -21.94 24.90 15.14
C PRO A 298 -21.36 24.06 16.28
N PRO A 299 -21.54 22.73 16.26
CA PRO A 299 -20.78 21.85 17.14
C PRO A 299 -19.28 22.08 16.88
N PHE A 300 -18.47 22.05 17.95
CA PHE A 300 -17.00 22.17 17.89
C PHE A 300 -16.44 23.38 17.10
N PRO A 301 -16.74 24.63 17.52
CA PRO A 301 -16.36 25.83 16.78
C PRO A 301 -14.84 26.04 16.64
N LEU A 302 -14.05 25.50 17.57
CA LEU A 302 -12.59 25.62 17.52
C LEU A 302 -11.97 24.71 16.45
N HIS A 303 -12.37 23.44 16.42
CA HIS A 303 -11.99 22.45 15.39
C HIS A 303 -12.29 22.96 13.99
N ARG A 304 -13.54 23.40 13.78
CA ARG A 304 -13.97 23.96 12.50
C ARG A 304 -13.17 25.20 12.12
N GLY A 305 -12.92 26.11 13.06
CA GLY A 305 -12.11 27.30 12.80
C GLY A 305 -10.70 26.94 12.34
N ILE A 306 -10.04 25.98 12.99
CA ILE A 306 -8.70 25.50 12.63
C ILE A 306 -8.69 24.85 11.24
N ALA A 307 -9.67 23.99 10.96
CA ALA A 307 -9.79 23.32 9.65
C ALA A 307 -10.00 24.35 8.53
N LEU A 308 -10.95 25.28 8.70
CA LEU A 308 -11.25 26.33 7.72
C LEU A 308 -10.08 27.28 7.47
N ALA A 309 -9.28 27.60 8.50
CA ALA A 309 -8.10 28.45 8.35
C ALA A 309 -7.07 27.88 7.36
N SER A 310 -7.09 26.55 7.19
CA SER A 310 -6.11 25.80 6.39
C SER A 310 -6.62 25.50 4.97
N LEU A 311 -7.89 25.77 4.68
CA LEU A 311 -8.55 25.53 3.38
C LEU A 311 -8.50 26.74 2.43
N LYS A 312 -7.77 27.82 2.77
CA LYS A 312 -7.78 29.08 2.01
C LYS A 312 -7.39 28.95 0.53
N ASP A 313 -6.73 27.86 0.13
CA ASP A 313 -6.35 27.61 -1.27
C ASP A 313 -7.33 26.68 -2.02
N ALA A 314 -8.26 26.00 -1.33
CA ALA A 314 -9.05 24.91 -1.90
C ALA A 314 -10.50 25.29 -2.29
N ASN A 315 -11.10 26.34 -1.71
CA ASN A 315 -12.49 26.68 -2.04
C ASN A 315 -12.82 28.19 -1.89
N PRO A 316 -12.96 28.95 -2.99
CA PRO A 316 -13.26 30.39 -2.95
C PRO A 316 -14.70 30.72 -2.47
N SER A 317 -15.56 29.71 -2.28
CA SER A 317 -16.96 29.91 -1.87
C SER A 317 -17.18 30.00 -0.35
N GLN A 318 -16.17 29.66 0.46
CA GLN A 318 -16.29 29.76 1.92
C GLN A 318 -15.77 31.11 2.44
N PRO A 319 -16.53 31.81 3.32
CA PRO A 319 -16.07 33.06 3.88
C PRO A 319 -14.82 32.80 4.73
N PRO A 320 -13.73 33.56 4.53
CA PRO A 320 -12.55 33.44 5.37
C PRO A 320 -12.92 33.74 6.82
N LEU A 321 -12.18 33.15 7.76
CA LEU A 321 -12.25 33.59 9.15
C LEU A 321 -12.12 35.12 9.21
N SER A 322 -12.98 35.74 10.03
CA SER A 322 -12.99 37.20 10.22
C SER A 322 -11.71 37.75 10.87
N GLN A 323 -10.85 36.87 11.37
CA GLN A 323 -9.58 37.19 12.01
C GLN A 323 -8.56 36.05 11.82
N PRO A 324 -7.25 36.32 12.01
CA PRO A 324 -6.19 35.30 12.03
C PRO A 324 -6.48 34.15 13.02
N ILE A 325 -5.98 32.94 12.72
CA ILE A 325 -6.33 31.73 13.49
C ILE A 325 -5.84 31.78 14.93
N ASP A 326 -4.67 32.36 15.18
CA ASP A 326 -4.12 32.64 16.51
C ASP A 326 -5.04 33.56 17.34
N ALA A 327 -5.50 34.66 16.74
CA ALA A 327 -6.46 35.56 17.38
C ALA A 327 -7.80 34.88 17.66
N PHE A 328 -8.24 33.98 16.77
CA PHE A 328 -9.45 33.18 16.95
C PHE A 328 -9.33 32.17 18.09
N ILE A 329 -8.24 31.40 18.14
CA ILE A 329 -7.96 30.49 19.25
C ILE A 329 -7.94 31.28 20.56
N ALA A 330 -7.24 32.41 20.60
CA ALA A 330 -7.13 33.27 21.78
C ALA A 330 -8.50 33.77 22.26
N PHE A 331 -9.33 34.27 21.35
CA PHE A 331 -10.66 34.77 21.63
C PHE A 331 -11.59 33.69 22.18
N VAL A 332 -11.55 32.49 21.60
CA VAL A 332 -12.38 31.35 22.01
C VAL A 332 -11.92 30.83 23.38
N HIS A 333 -10.61 30.67 23.58
CA HIS A 333 -10.03 30.23 24.85
C HIS A 333 -10.34 31.21 25.99
N ALA A 334 -10.23 32.52 25.77
CA ALA A 334 -10.52 33.55 26.78
C ALA A 334 -11.97 33.47 27.32
N ARG A 335 -12.92 32.98 26.52
CA ARG A 335 -14.31 32.78 26.93
C ARG A 335 -14.57 31.42 27.55
N LYS A 336 -13.86 30.38 27.09
CA LYS A 336 -14.04 29.00 27.54
C LYS A 336 -12.70 28.25 27.49
N PRO A 337 -11.86 28.33 28.55
CA PRO A 337 -10.53 27.74 28.54
C PRO A 337 -10.52 26.24 28.22
N ALA A 338 -11.40 25.47 28.83
CA ALA A 338 -11.50 24.02 28.65
C ALA A 338 -11.85 23.56 27.21
N ILE A 339 -12.18 24.48 26.30
CA ILE A 339 -12.51 24.12 24.91
C ILE A 339 -11.30 23.58 24.13
N ILE A 340 -10.07 23.90 24.56
CA ILE A 340 -8.83 23.39 23.94
C ILE A 340 -8.64 21.87 24.14
N HIS A 341 -9.33 21.28 25.10
CA HIS A 341 -9.32 19.83 25.40
C HIS A 341 -10.57 19.10 24.91
N ARG A 342 -11.55 19.85 24.37
CA ARG A 342 -12.82 19.27 23.96
C ARG A 342 -12.59 18.38 22.76
N GLN A 343 -13.05 17.14 22.82
CA GLN A 343 -13.03 16.25 21.68
C GLN A 343 -14.23 16.48 20.77
N ASP A 344 -14.05 16.30 19.47
CA ASP A 344 -15.15 16.25 18.50
C ASP A 344 -15.86 14.88 18.48
N SER A 345 -16.70 14.65 17.47
CA SER A 345 -17.42 13.39 17.25
C SER A 345 -16.48 12.19 17.03
N ASP A 346 -15.26 12.43 16.56
CA ASP A 346 -14.22 11.44 16.30
C ASP A 346 -13.21 11.32 17.44
N GLY A 347 -13.43 12.04 18.55
CA GLY A 347 -12.50 12.04 19.69
C GLY A 347 -11.27 12.92 19.49
N LEU A 348 -11.18 13.70 18.42
CA LEU A 348 -10.02 14.55 18.14
C LEU A 348 -10.08 15.84 18.96
N THR A 349 -8.96 16.22 19.57
CA THR A 349 -8.83 17.54 20.20
C THR A 349 -8.47 18.60 19.15
N PRO A 350 -8.63 19.91 19.44
CA PRO A 350 -8.14 20.99 18.58
C PRO A 350 -6.67 20.84 18.17
N LEU A 351 -5.82 20.29 19.04
CA LEU A 351 -4.41 20.03 18.73
C LEU A 351 -4.25 18.92 17.68
N HIS A 352 -5.04 17.85 17.76
CA HIS A 352 -5.08 16.81 16.72
C HIS A 352 -5.52 17.39 15.37
N VAL A 353 -6.59 18.20 15.36
CA VAL A 353 -7.07 18.83 14.13
C VAL A 353 -6.01 19.75 13.55
N ALA A 354 -5.38 20.61 14.36
CA ALA A 354 -4.32 21.51 13.91
C ALA A 354 -3.13 20.76 13.29
N ALA A 355 -2.74 19.63 13.89
CA ALA A 355 -1.69 18.76 13.37
C ALA A 355 -2.10 18.09 12.05
N ARG A 356 -3.29 17.48 11.99
CA ARG A 356 -3.82 16.79 10.81
C ARG A 356 -3.98 17.70 9.60
N VAL A 357 -4.42 18.94 9.80
CA VAL A 357 -4.53 19.93 8.70
C VAL A 357 -3.22 20.69 8.44
N MET A 358 -2.12 20.30 9.11
CA MET A 358 -0.78 20.88 8.97
C MET A 358 -0.77 22.40 9.17
N ASN A 359 -1.40 22.92 10.23
CA ASN A 359 -1.45 24.36 10.52
C ASN A 359 -0.44 24.76 11.62
N PRO A 360 0.76 25.24 11.26
CA PRO A 360 1.80 25.53 12.24
C PRO A 360 1.42 26.69 13.16
N LEU A 361 0.68 27.69 12.69
CA LEU A 361 0.26 28.80 13.54
C LEU A 361 -0.73 28.33 14.61
N ALA A 362 -1.67 27.45 14.26
CA ALA A 362 -2.60 26.87 15.21
C ALA A 362 -1.87 25.98 16.24
N VAL A 363 -0.96 25.11 15.80
CA VAL A 363 -0.14 24.28 16.70
C VAL A 363 0.69 25.14 17.65
N ALA A 364 1.39 26.14 17.13
CA ALA A 364 2.19 27.07 17.94
C ALA A 364 1.33 27.80 18.98
N THR A 365 0.15 28.28 18.59
CA THR A 365 -0.76 28.99 19.49
C THR A 365 -1.31 28.09 20.58
N LEU A 366 -1.71 26.86 20.24
CA LEU A 366 -2.24 25.92 21.22
C LEU A 366 -1.17 25.48 22.23
N LEU A 367 0.10 25.40 21.84
CA LEU A 367 1.23 25.02 22.70
C LEU A 367 1.92 26.21 23.37
N ASP A 368 1.43 27.44 23.18
CA ASP A 368 2.04 28.62 23.79
C ASP A 368 1.71 28.66 25.30
N LEU A 369 2.69 29.06 26.11
CA LEU A 369 2.59 29.10 27.59
C LEU A 369 1.46 30.00 28.10
N ALA A 370 0.97 30.94 27.30
CA ALA A 370 -0.22 31.74 27.62
C ALA A 370 -1.52 30.92 27.57
N PHE A 371 -1.50 29.75 26.92
CA PHE A 371 -2.58 28.78 26.79
C PHE A 371 -2.24 27.49 27.53
N THR A 372 -1.98 27.60 28.84
CA THR A 372 -1.61 26.46 29.69
C THR A 372 -2.60 25.30 29.56
N GLY A 373 -2.11 24.11 29.25
CA GLY A 373 -2.86 22.87 29.39
C GLY A 373 -2.84 21.99 28.16
N ALA A 374 -2.77 22.54 26.94
CA ALA A 374 -2.85 21.74 25.71
C ALA A 374 -1.73 20.69 25.59
N GLU A 375 -0.63 20.88 26.31
CA GLU A 375 0.45 19.89 26.43
C GLU A 375 -0.06 18.55 27.00
N SER A 376 -1.14 18.55 27.79
CA SER A 376 -1.76 17.32 28.29
C SER A 376 -2.40 16.47 27.20
N ASP A 377 -2.63 17.03 26.00
CA ASP A 377 -3.18 16.31 24.85
C ASP A 377 -2.09 15.76 23.90
N LEU A 378 -0.79 15.97 24.19
CA LEU A 378 0.32 15.53 23.31
C LEU A 378 0.40 14.00 23.18
N ASP A 379 0.12 13.26 24.24
CA ASP A 379 0.15 11.79 24.26
C ASP A 379 -1.24 11.16 24.15
N ARG A 380 -2.26 11.97 23.89
CA ARG A 380 -3.65 11.57 23.92
C ARG A 380 -4.02 10.74 22.70
N ARG A 381 -4.76 9.64 22.90
CA ARG A 381 -5.09 8.62 21.88
C ARG A 381 -6.54 8.13 21.94
N ASP A 382 -7.37 8.72 22.79
CA ASP A 382 -8.80 8.40 22.92
C ASP A 382 -9.61 9.02 21.77
N ASN A 383 -9.13 8.85 20.54
CA ASN A 383 -9.81 9.18 19.29
C ASN A 383 -10.00 7.91 18.44
N VAL A 384 -10.83 8.04 17.40
CA VAL A 384 -11.18 6.91 16.51
C VAL A 384 -9.93 6.27 15.87
N ASP A 385 -8.90 7.06 15.59
CA ASP A 385 -7.67 6.59 14.93
C ASP A 385 -6.62 6.07 15.92
N GLY A 386 -6.78 6.32 17.23
CA GLY A 386 -5.79 5.99 18.24
C GLY A 386 -4.46 6.75 18.09
N LEU A 387 -4.45 7.87 17.35
CA LEU A 387 -3.26 8.64 17.01
C LEU A 387 -3.01 9.76 18.00
N THR A 388 -1.74 10.03 18.32
CA THR A 388 -1.38 11.32 18.94
C THR A 388 -1.40 12.45 17.91
N PRO A 389 -1.36 13.73 18.32
CA PRO A 389 -1.22 14.83 17.38
C PRO A 389 0.05 14.72 16.51
N LEU A 390 1.18 14.24 17.07
CA LEU A 390 2.41 14.04 16.31
C LEU A 390 2.23 12.96 15.23
N GLU A 391 1.66 11.82 15.61
CA GLU A 391 1.41 10.74 14.65
C GLU A 391 0.40 11.16 13.58
N ALA A 392 -0.62 11.95 13.94
CA ALA A 392 -1.61 12.45 12.99
C ALA A 392 -0.97 13.31 11.88
N VAL A 393 -0.02 14.20 12.21
CA VAL A 393 0.68 15.00 11.18
C VAL A 393 1.68 14.16 10.37
N GLU A 394 2.38 13.22 11.01
CA GLU A 394 3.35 12.36 10.31
C GLU A 394 2.65 11.40 9.34
N PHE A 395 1.51 10.83 9.74
CA PHE A 395 0.70 9.96 8.90
C PHE A 395 0.10 10.72 7.72
N GLU A 396 -0.41 11.94 7.94
CA GLU A 396 -0.96 12.76 6.85
C GLU A 396 0.11 13.19 5.84
N MET A 397 1.30 13.61 6.30
CA MET A 397 2.41 13.95 5.39
C MET A 397 2.83 12.75 4.54
N ARG A 398 2.91 11.56 5.16
CA ARG A 398 3.26 10.34 4.46
C ARG A 398 2.18 9.96 3.46
N LYS A 399 0.91 9.97 3.86
CA LYS A 399 -0.24 9.70 3.00
C LYS A 399 -0.27 10.60 1.78
N GLN A 400 -0.06 11.91 1.95
CA GLN A 400 -0.02 12.86 0.85
C GLN A 400 1.11 12.54 -0.14
N MET A 401 2.28 12.12 0.35
CA MET A 401 3.40 11.71 -0.47
C MET A 401 3.14 10.38 -1.20
N GLU A 402 2.67 9.35 -0.48
CA GLU A 402 2.32 8.03 -1.03
C GLU A 402 1.26 8.16 -2.12
N HIS A 403 0.25 9.00 -1.92
CA HIS A 403 -0.77 9.28 -2.93
C HIS A 403 -0.18 9.99 -4.17
N GLN A 404 0.73 10.95 -4.00
CA GLN A 404 1.39 11.59 -5.15
C GLN A 404 2.27 10.62 -5.96
N VAL A 405 3.03 9.77 -5.28
CA VAL A 405 3.99 8.87 -5.93
C VAL A 405 3.30 7.63 -6.47
N GLY A 406 2.48 6.97 -5.65
CA GLY A 406 1.80 5.72 -5.98
C GLY A 406 0.65 5.93 -6.95
N VAL A 407 -0.29 6.83 -6.66
CA VAL A 407 -1.49 6.99 -7.51
C VAL A 407 -1.17 7.76 -8.78
N PHE A 408 -0.51 8.91 -8.66
CA PHE A 408 -0.26 9.76 -9.83
C PHE A 408 1.05 9.47 -10.57
N SER A 409 1.84 8.49 -10.11
CA SER A 409 3.16 8.19 -10.67
C SER A 409 4.09 9.41 -10.73
N TRP A 410 3.90 10.40 -9.86
CA TRP A 410 4.70 11.62 -9.85
C TRP A 410 6.07 11.39 -9.21
N ASP A 411 7.02 12.28 -9.53
CA ASP A 411 8.26 12.32 -8.77
C ASP A 411 7.95 12.70 -7.33
N GLN A 412 8.52 11.94 -6.39
CA GLN A 412 8.40 12.24 -4.97
C GLN A 412 8.77 13.69 -4.71
N GLN A 413 7.83 14.43 -4.13
CA GLN A 413 8.05 15.78 -3.66
C GLN A 413 8.49 15.77 -2.19
N PRO A 414 9.18 16.83 -1.74
CA PRO A 414 9.43 17.02 -0.32
C PRO A 414 8.11 17.07 0.45
N TYR A 415 8.13 16.59 1.69
CA TYR A 415 7.00 16.78 2.61
C TYR A 415 6.63 18.26 2.75
N PRO A 416 5.33 18.58 2.92
CA PRO A 416 4.88 19.95 3.10
C PRO A 416 5.60 20.62 4.27
N GLU A 417 6.18 21.79 4.02
CA GLU A 417 6.96 22.53 5.04
C GLU A 417 6.13 22.79 6.31
N ASN A 418 4.85 23.12 6.14
CA ASN A 418 3.93 23.34 7.24
C ASN A 418 3.75 22.09 8.12
N GLY A 419 3.67 20.90 7.51
CA GLY A 419 3.60 19.63 8.24
C GLY A 419 4.89 19.36 9.02
N LEU A 420 6.05 19.59 8.42
CA LEU A 420 7.35 19.45 9.08
C LEU A 420 7.51 20.41 10.27
N ARG A 421 7.04 21.66 10.12
CA ARG A 421 7.03 22.64 11.22
C ARG A 421 6.12 22.20 12.36
N CYS A 422 4.91 21.70 12.06
CA CYS A 422 4.01 21.12 13.06
C CYS A 422 4.69 19.98 13.82
N ALA A 423 5.25 19.00 13.10
CA ALA A 423 5.95 17.86 13.72
C ALA A 423 7.14 18.31 14.59
N TYR A 424 7.95 19.27 14.12
CA TYR A 424 9.03 19.86 14.92
C TYR A 424 8.53 20.47 16.23
N MET A 425 7.46 21.26 16.18
CA MET A 425 6.90 21.90 17.38
C MET A 425 6.33 20.89 18.37
N LEU A 426 5.63 19.87 17.87
CA LEU A 426 5.07 18.79 18.69
C LEU A 426 6.17 17.98 19.38
N ARG A 427 7.20 17.54 18.63
CA ARG A 427 8.36 16.82 19.20
C ARG A 427 9.09 17.66 20.25
N LYS A 428 9.29 18.95 19.98
CA LYS A 428 9.89 19.88 20.94
C LYS A 428 9.04 20.01 22.21
N ALA A 429 7.71 20.09 22.08
CA ALA A 429 6.80 20.16 23.22
C ALA A 429 6.76 18.85 24.02
N MET A 430 6.96 17.71 23.36
CA MET A 430 7.15 16.39 24.01
C MET A 430 8.53 16.24 24.69
N GLY A 431 9.40 17.25 24.62
CA GLY A 431 10.71 17.25 25.27
C GLY A 431 11.82 16.56 24.48
N GLU A 432 11.60 16.23 23.19
CA GLU A 432 12.62 15.62 22.34
C GLU A 432 13.73 16.61 21.96
N ALA A 433 14.98 16.13 21.89
CA ALA A 433 16.14 16.90 21.46
C ALA A 433 16.21 17.00 19.92
N VAL A 434 15.35 17.83 19.32
CA VAL A 434 15.20 17.95 17.84
C VAL A 434 16.12 18.96 17.15
N GLY A 435 16.94 19.71 17.89
CA GLY A 435 17.85 20.71 17.32
C GLY A 435 17.12 21.98 16.84
N THR A 436 17.62 22.60 15.76
CA THR A 436 16.97 23.79 15.15
C THR A 436 15.90 23.39 14.15
N ALA A 437 14.91 24.27 13.94
CA ALA A 437 13.83 24.03 12.99
C ALA A 437 14.37 23.81 11.57
N GLU A 438 15.34 24.62 11.14
CA GLU A 438 15.91 24.56 9.79
C GLU A 438 16.68 23.25 9.55
N ALA A 439 17.42 22.78 10.56
CA ALA A 439 18.12 21.50 10.49
C ALA A 439 17.14 20.33 10.43
N TYR A 440 16.07 20.38 11.25
CA TYR A 440 15.01 19.38 11.25
C TYR A 440 14.30 19.31 9.88
N LEU A 441 13.87 20.46 9.34
CA LEU A 441 13.21 20.55 8.04
C LEU A 441 14.11 19.95 6.94
N LYS A 442 15.38 20.37 6.87
CA LYS A 442 16.32 19.86 5.86
C LYS A 442 16.49 18.33 5.95
N LEU A 443 16.58 17.80 7.17
CA LEU A 443 16.79 16.36 7.41
C LEU A 443 15.54 15.54 7.10
N LYS A 444 14.35 16.03 7.44
CA LYS A 444 13.08 15.29 7.39
C LYS A 444 12.26 15.53 6.13
N GLN A 445 12.65 16.47 5.27
CA GLN A 445 11.92 16.83 4.05
C GLN A 445 11.65 15.63 3.11
N TRP A 446 12.45 14.57 3.17
CA TRP A 446 12.32 13.38 2.33
C TRP A 446 11.91 12.13 3.13
N GLY A 447 11.25 12.29 4.28
CA GLY A 447 10.79 11.15 5.08
C GLY A 447 11.88 10.38 5.83
N CYS A 448 13.06 10.97 6.03
CA CYS A 448 14.13 10.33 6.81
C CYS A 448 13.66 9.90 8.20
N THR A 449 13.66 8.60 8.49
CA THR A 449 13.31 8.06 9.82
C THR A 449 14.54 7.79 10.68
N CYS A 450 15.70 7.45 10.09
CA CYS A 450 16.92 7.13 10.83
C CYS A 450 17.67 8.34 11.41
N GLY A 451 17.43 9.54 10.89
CA GLY A 451 18.17 10.77 11.25
C GLY A 451 19.60 10.85 10.72
N GLN A 452 20.06 9.88 9.94
CA GLN A 452 21.44 9.78 9.42
C GLN A 452 21.53 9.83 7.89
N CYS A 453 20.42 10.05 7.17
CA CYS A 453 20.45 10.18 5.72
C CYS A 453 21.27 11.40 5.28
N THR A 454 22.19 11.22 4.32
CA THR A 454 22.87 12.33 3.65
C THR A 454 21.83 13.18 2.92
N ASP A 455 21.82 14.49 3.21
CA ASP A 455 20.83 15.46 2.71
C ASP A 455 19.35 15.08 2.95
N GLY A 456 19.09 14.17 3.90
CA GLY A 456 17.75 13.72 4.27
C GLY A 456 17.15 12.63 3.38
N TRP A 457 17.77 12.25 2.26
CA TRP A 457 17.20 11.26 1.32
C TRP A 457 18.08 10.03 1.07
N PHE A 458 19.41 10.14 1.18
CA PHE A 458 20.29 9.01 0.88
C PHE A 458 20.66 8.27 2.18
N SER A 459 20.00 7.15 2.44
CA SER A 459 20.18 6.44 3.71
C SER A 459 21.52 5.72 3.80
N PRO A 460 22.03 5.46 5.03
CA PRO A 460 23.27 4.70 5.22
C PRO A 460 23.21 3.30 4.59
N ARG A 461 22.08 2.59 4.71
CA ARG A 461 21.91 1.25 4.12
C ARG A 461 21.85 1.29 2.60
N LEU A 462 21.12 2.23 2.01
CA LEU A 462 21.11 2.39 0.55
C LEU A 462 22.53 2.71 0.03
N ARG A 463 23.27 3.59 0.71
CA ARG A 463 24.68 3.87 0.39
C ARG A 463 25.53 2.61 0.47
N TYR A 464 25.42 1.85 1.55
CA TYR A 464 26.20 0.64 1.77
C TYR A 464 25.93 -0.41 0.69
N ARG A 465 24.65 -0.68 0.39
CA ARG A 465 24.24 -1.59 -0.68
C ARG A 465 24.82 -1.17 -2.03
N MET A 466 24.61 0.09 -2.41
CA MET A 466 25.16 0.67 -3.63
C MET A 466 26.70 0.57 -3.69
N HIS A 467 27.39 0.79 -2.57
CA HIS A 467 28.84 0.75 -2.51
C HIS A 467 29.39 -0.65 -2.77
N ASN A 468 28.90 -1.64 -2.02
CA ASN A 468 29.30 -3.03 -2.17
C ASN A 468 28.96 -3.53 -3.58
N GLN A 469 27.79 -3.15 -4.11
CA GLN A 469 27.41 -3.51 -5.46
C GLN A 469 28.38 -2.97 -6.51
N ALA A 470 28.83 -1.73 -6.35
CA ALA A 470 29.81 -1.12 -7.23
C ALA A 470 31.17 -1.83 -7.16
N GLU A 471 31.63 -2.22 -5.97
CA GLU A 471 32.88 -2.96 -5.77
C GLU A 471 32.81 -4.37 -6.36
N MET A 472 31.74 -5.12 -6.06
CA MET A 472 31.51 -6.46 -6.60
C MET A 472 31.46 -6.46 -8.13
N ILE A 473 30.74 -5.51 -8.75
CA ILE A 473 30.71 -5.37 -10.21
C ILE A 473 32.11 -5.04 -10.75
N TRP A 474 32.84 -4.16 -10.09
CA TRP A 474 34.18 -3.78 -10.53
C TRP A 474 35.17 -4.96 -10.49
N ASP A 475 35.11 -5.79 -9.45
CA ASP A 475 35.89 -7.03 -9.32
C ASP A 475 35.48 -8.08 -10.35
N LEU A 476 34.17 -8.29 -10.55
CA LEU A 476 33.64 -9.23 -11.54
C LEU A 476 34.08 -8.86 -12.96
N MET A 477 34.07 -7.56 -13.28
CA MET A 477 34.58 -7.07 -14.55
C MET A 477 36.09 -7.29 -14.74
N GLU A 478 36.88 -7.31 -13.66
CA GLU A 478 38.31 -7.68 -13.72
C GLU A 478 38.48 -9.15 -14.08
N MET A 479 37.67 -10.00 -13.45
CA MET A 479 37.67 -11.43 -13.74
C MET A 479 37.25 -11.70 -15.19
N ASP A 480 36.23 -11.01 -15.70
CA ASP A 480 35.79 -11.12 -17.10
C ASP A 480 36.91 -10.74 -18.08
N GLU A 481 37.70 -9.71 -17.75
CA GLU A 481 38.87 -9.30 -18.53
C GLU A 481 39.97 -10.38 -18.50
N TYR A 482 40.26 -10.93 -17.31
CA TYR A 482 41.19 -12.03 -17.16
C TYR A 482 40.77 -13.27 -17.97
N ILE A 483 39.50 -13.68 -17.89
CA ILE A 483 38.96 -14.84 -18.60
C ILE A 483 39.07 -14.65 -20.13
N ARG A 484 38.75 -13.46 -20.64
CA ARG A 484 38.90 -13.12 -22.07
C ARG A 484 40.35 -13.15 -22.56
N SER A 485 41.31 -12.94 -21.66
CA SER A 485 42.74 -13.04 -21.99
C SER A 485 43.22 -14.49 -22.14
N LEU A 486 42.44 -15.49 -21.71
CA LEU A 486 42.81 -16.90 -21.78
C LEU A 486 42.64 -17.48 -23.21
N PRO A 487 43.60 -18.29 -23.69
CA PRO A 487 43.52 -18.91 -25.01
C PRO A 487 42.27 -19.81 -25.15
N GLY A 488 41.42 -19.54 -26.15
CA GLY A 488 40.25 -20.37 -26.48
C GLY A 488 38.92 -19.92 -25.86
N CYS A 489 38.91 -18.85 -25.05
CA CYS A 489 37.70 -18.26 -24.48
C CYS A 489 37.23 -17.08 -25.36
N GLN A 490 36.56 -17.37 -26.48
CA GLN A 490 36.08 -16.34 -27.44
C GLN A 490 34.57 -16.06 -27.34
N ASP A 491 33.83 -16.73 -26.45
CA ASP A 491 32.39 -16.49 -26.35
C ASP A 491 32.09 -15.15 -25.65
N HIS A 492 31.66 -14.19 -26.46
CA HIS A 492 31.39 -12.79 -26.13
C HIS A 492 30.08 -12.53 -25.38
N VAL A 493 29.45 -13.55 -24.79
CA VAL A 493 27.99 -13.49 -24.49
C VAL A 493 27.64 -12.84 -23.15
N LEU A 494 28.56 -12.67 -22.20
CA LEU A 494 28.20 -12.15 -20.85
C LEU A 494 29.27 -11.22 -20.27
N SER A 495 29.64 -10.13 -20.97
CA SER A 495 30.44 -9.09 -20.30
C SER A 495 29.56 -8.39 -19.26
N THR A 496 29.97 -8.40 -18.00
CA THR A 496 29.26 -7.73 -16.91
C THR A 496 28.96 -6.26 -17.27
N GLY A 497 27.71 -5.83 -17.06
CA GLY A 497 27.26 -4.45 -17.28
C GLY A 497 26.91 -4.05 -18.72
N VAL A 498 27.02 -4.95 -19.71
CA VAL A 498 26.63 -4.61 -21.10
C VAL A 498 25.14 -4.30 -21.23
N ASP A 499 24.30 -4.84 -20.34
CA ASP A 499 22.85 -4.67 -20.43
C ASP A 499 22.42 -3.21 -20.31
N CYS A 500 23.18 -2.37 -19.62
CA CYS A 500 22.90 -0.94 -19.49
C CYS A 500 23.60 -0.06 -20.52
N ILE A 501 24.31 -0.66 -21.48
CA ILE A 501 25.00 0.07 -22.56
C ILE A 501 24.15 -0.01 -23.83
N PRO A 502 23.84 1.13 -24.48
CA PRO A 502 23.05 1.12 -25.69
C PRO A 502 23.63 0.20 -26.78
N PRO A 503 22.80 -0.59 -27.51
CA PRO A 503 23.29 -1.52 -28.54
C PRO A 503 24.17 -0.87 -29.62
N HIS A 504 23.91 0.40 -29.96
CA HIS A 504 24.71 1.15 -30.94
C HIS A 504 26.11 1.54 -30.43
N LEU A 505 26.33 1.58 -29.11
CA LEU A 505 27.66 1.76 -28.51
C LEU A 505 28.38 0.43 -28.38
N LEU A 506 27.67 -0.63 -27.98
CA LEU A 506 28.22 -1.98 -27.88
C LEU A 506 28.77 -2.50 -29.21
N SER A 507 28.11 -2.21 -30.35
CA SER A 507 28.59 -2.62 -31.67
C SER A 507 29.94 -2.01 -32.07
N ARG A 508 30.41 -0.99 -31.33
CA ARG A 508 31.67 -0.30 -31.55
C ARG A 508 32.63 -0.43 -30.36
N ALA A 509 32.21 -1.12 -29.30
CA ALA A 509 32.97 -1.26 -28.08
C ALA A 509 34.20 -2.15 -28.31
N ASP A 510 35.36 -1.63 -27.94
CA ASP A 510 36.62 -2.37 -27.88
C ASP A 510 37.04 -2.59 -26.41
N GLU A 511 38.16 -3.29 -26.20
CA GLU A 511 38.69 -3.55 -24.87
C GLU A 511 38.90 -2.25 -24.07
N ALA A 512 39.38 -1.19 -24.74
CA ALA A 512 39.57 0.13 -24.13
C ALA A 512 38.26 0.79 -23.70
N PHE A 513 37.15 0.56 -24.43
CA PHE A 513 35.82 0.98 -24.01
C PHE A 513 35.37 0.28 -22.72
N HIS A 514 35.55 -1.05 -22.63
CA HIS A 514 35.18 -1.83 -21.45
C HIS A 514 36.03 -1.47 -20.22
N GLN A 515 37.34 -1.28 -20.38
CA GLN A 515 38.23 -0.79 -19.33
C GLN A 515 37.80 0.61 -18.85
N GLY A 516 37.42 1.49 -19.78
CA GLY A 516 36.92 2.81 -19.44
C GLY A 516 35.57 2.77 -18.70
N PHE A 517 34.66 1.88 -19.08
CA PHE A 517 33.40 1.66 -18.36
C PHE A 517 33.65 1.14 -16.93
N ARG A 518 34.54 0.15 -16.77
CA ARG A 518 34.98 -0.37 -15.47
C ARG A 518 35.58 0.73 -14.58
N ALA A 519 36.42 1.61 -15.14
CA ALA A 519 36.99 2.74 -14.42
C ALA A 519 35.93 3.77 -13.96
N VAL A 520 34.84 3.93 -14.71
CA VAL A 520 33.69 4.74 -14.25
C VAL A 520 32.99 4.07 -13.08
N ILE A 521 32.77 2.75 -13.10
CA ILE A 521 32.21 2.00 -11.95
C ILE A 521 33.08 2.21 -10.69
N TYR A 522 34.40 2.14 -10.83
CA TYR A 522 35.31 2.42 -9.72
C TYR A 522 35.17 3.85 -9.18
N SER A 523 35.02 4.84 -10.07
CA SER A 523 34.76 6.23 -9.68
C SER A 523 33.45 6.37 -8.88
N ILE A 524 32.44 5.56 -9.19
CA ILE A 524 31.17 5.51 -8.43
C ILE A 524 31.40 4.90 -7.06
N ALA A 525 32.13 3.78 -6.96
CA ALA A 525 32.48 3.14 -5.68
C ALA A 525 33.21 4.12 -4.75
N LEU A 526 34.17 4.87 -5.26
CA LEU A 526 34.87 5.91 -4.50
C LEU A 526 33.91 7.01 -4.01
N ALA A 527 32.94 7.42 -4.84
CA ALA A 527 32.01 8.48 -4.47
C ALA A 527 31.06 8.01 -3.36
N LEU A 528 30.65 6.74 -3.41
CA LEU A 528 29.77 6.11 -2.42
C LEU A 528 30.46 5.94 -1.06
N ARG A 529 31.79 5.75 -1.03
CA ARG A 529 32.58 5.64 0.21
C ARG A 529 32.64 6.94 1.03
N MET A 530 32.27 8.10 0.46
CA MET A 530 32.26 9.37 1.20
C MET A 530 30.98 9.51 2.06
N PRO A 531 31.05 9.44 3.40
CA PRO A 531 29.86 9.34 4.24
C PRO A 531 28.94 10.56 4.17
N ASP A 532 29.52 11.76 4.07
CA ASP A 532 28.77 13.03 4.16
C ASP A 532 28.46 13.66 2.80
N ALA A 533 28.79 12.98 1.69
CA ALA A 533 28.61 13.52 0.35
C ALA A 533 27.66 12.65 -0.47
N SER A 534 26.68 13.28 -1.12
CA SER A 534 25.85 12.62 -2.12
C SER A 534 26.71 12.17 -3.31
N PRO A 535 26.58 10.93 -3.80
CA PRO A 535 27.28 10.42 -4.98
C PRO A 535 26.64 10.99 -6.25
N SER A 536 26.62 12.31 -6.40
CA SER A 536 25.97 12.96 -7.54
C SER A 536 26.66 12.59 -8.86
N LYS A 537 25.87 12.52 -9.94
CA LYS A 537 26.38 12.33 -11.30
C LYS A 537 27.49 13.33 -11.64
N ALA A 538 27.34 14.60 -11.24
CA ALA A 538 28.33 15.63 -11.50
C ALA A 538 29.68 15.35 -10.82
N LEU A 539 29.64 14.86 -9.57
CA LEU A 539 30.83 14.46 -8.83
C LEU A 539 31.52 13.27 -9.51
N VAL A 540 30.77 12.22 -9.82
CA VAL A 540 31.31 11.03 -10.51
C VAL A 540 31.91 11.41 -11.86
N GLN A 541 31.22 12.25 -12.63
CA GLN A 541 31.71 12.74 -13.92
C GLN A 541 33.02 13.52 -13.77
N ALA A 542 33.14 14.37 -12.74
CA ALA A 542 34.35 15.15 -12.49
C ALA A 542 35.56 14.27 -12.12
N TRP A 543 35.33 13.17 -11.41
CA TRP A 543 36.39 12.21 -11.05
C TRP A 543 36.76 11.33 -12.23
N ALA A 544 35.75 10.75 -12.89
CA ALA A 544 35.96 9.93 -14.08
C ALA A 544 36.73 10.70 -15.17
N ALA A 545 36.45 12.00 -15.36
CA ALA A 545 37.15 12.83 -16.35
C ALA A 545 38.66 13.04 -16.06
N GLN A 546 39.09 12.85 -14.81
CA GLN A 546 40.51 12.94 -14.43
C GLN A 546 41.27 11.64 -14.72
N ASP A 547 40.56 10.51 -14.77
CA ASP A 547 41.15 9.21 -15.08
C ASP A 547 41.42 9.09 -16.59
N ALA A 548 42.64 8.68 -16.95
CA ALA A 548 43.01 8.47 -18.33
C ALA A 548 42.30 7.24 -18.93
N ALA A 549 41.97 6.23 -18.11
CA ALA A 549 41.34 4.99 -18.52
C ALA A 549 39.90 5.19 -19.04
N THR A 550 39.19 6.23 -18.57
CA THR A 550 37.80 6.51 -18.96
C THR A 550 37.69 7.24 -20.31
N LYS A 551 38.79 7.81 -20.82
CA LYS A 551 38.78 8.62 -22.05
C LYS A 551 38.25 7.89 -23.29
N PRO A 552 38.63 6.63 -23.57
CA PRO A 552 38.09 5.87 -24.69
C PRO A 552 36.58 5.70 -24.59
N TYR A 553 36.07 5.33 -23.40
CA TYR A 553 34.64 5.20 -23.12
C TYR A 553 33.86 6.47 -23.46
N PHE A 554 34.28 7.62 -22.93
CA PHE A 554 33.61 8.90 -23.21
C PHE A 554 33.72 9.33 -24.67
N ARG A 555 34.87 9.12 -25.34
CA ARG A 555 35.05 9.46 -26.77
C ARG A 555 34.13 8.67 -27.68
N GLN A 556 33.81 7.44 -27.31
CA GLN A 556 32.90 6.58 -28.06
C GLN A 556 31.42 6.87 -27.77
N GLY A 557 31.11 7.79 -26.85
CA GLY A 557 29.74 8.20 -26.51
C GLY A 557 29.19 7.58 -25.23
N GLY A 558 30.03 6.86 -24.45
CA GLY A 558 29.66 6.37 -23.13
C GLY A 558 29.33 7.51 -22.16
N LEU A 559 28.38 7.26 -21.25
CA LEU A 559 27.92 8.21 -20.24
C LEU A 559 28.10 7.65 -18.83
N VAL A 560 28.30 8.52 -17.84
CA VAL A 560 28.25 8.11 -16.43
C VAL A 560 26.87 7.53 -16.07
N ASP A 561 25.80 8.02 -16.72
CA ASP A 561 24.43 7.53 -16.54
C ASP A 561 24.35 6.01 -16.72
N TYR A 562 24.94 5.45 -17.78
CA TYR A 562 24.87 3.99 -18.05
C TYR A 562 25.49 3.16 -16.90
N ALA A 563 26.61 3.63 -16.34
CA ALA A 563 27.31 2.94 -15.26
C ALA A 563 26.57 3.07 -13.92
N MET A 564 26.07 4.27 -13.60
CA MET A 564 25.26 4.48 -12.39
C MET A 564 23.96 3.69 -12.47
N ASP A 565 23.30 3.68 -13.63
CA ASP A 565 22.02 2.98 -13.82
C ASP A 565 22.19 1.48 -13.70
N TYR A 566 23.31 0.94 -14.17
CA TYR A 566 23.62 -0.46 -13.95
C TYR A 566 23.71 -0.82 -12.47
N ILE A 567 24.46 -0.05 -11.68
CA ILE A 567 24.59 -0.32 -10.23
C ILE A 567 23.25 -0.12 -9.52
N PHE A 568 22.48 0.93 -9.88
CA PHE A 568 21.16 1.17 -9.29
C PHE A 568 20.18 0.06 -9.60
N ASN A 569 20.09 -0.39 -10.85
CA ASN A 569 19.20 -1.46 -11.26
C ASN A 569 19.59 -2.75 -10.55
N TYR A 570 20.88 -3.11 -10.53
CA TYR A 570 21.32 -4.33 -9.87
C TYR A 570 21.10 -4.27 -8.35
N ALA A 571 21.39 -3.15 -7.70
CA ALA A 571 21.12 -2.97 -6.27
C ALA A 571 19.62 -2.99 -5.94
N GLN A 572 18.76 -2.53 -6.86
CA GLN A 572 17.31 -2.63 -6.70
C GLN A 572 16.83 -4.06 -6.92
N ASP A 573 17.29 -4.72 -7.98
CA ASP A 573 16.95 -6.11 -8.31
C ASP A 573 17.35 -7.06 -7.18
N GLN A 574 18.48 -6.85 -6.52
CA GLN A 574 18.89 -7.67 -5.38
C GLN A 574 18.27 -7.29 -4.04
N SER A 575 17.56 -6.17 -3.98
CA SER A 575 16.91 -5.73 -2.75
C SER A 575 15.58 -6.45 -2.51
N LEU A 576 14.93 -6.12 -1.39
CA LEU A 576 13.53 -6.48 -1.10
C LEU A 576 12.51 -6.10 -2.19
N LEU A 577 12.88 -5.25 -3.17
CA LEU A 577 12.04 -4.93 -4.34
C LEU A 577 12.21 -5.90 -5.51
N GLY A 578 13.13 -6.87 -5.43
CA GLY A 578 13.39 -7.83 -6.50
C GLY A 578 13.57 -9.25 -5.96
N ASP A 579 14.71 -9.87 -6.24
CA ASP A 579 15.01 -11.27 -5.88
C ASP A 579 15.49 -11.45 -4.43
N CYS A 580 15.68 -10.35 -3.68
CA CYS A 580 16.14 -10.35 -2.29
C CYS A 580 17.54 -10.96 -2.04
N ASP A 581 18.31 -11.31 -3.09
CA ASP A 581 19.60 -12.02 -2.98
C ASP A 581 20.59 -11.28 -2.07
N TRP A 582 20.62 -9.95 -2.14
CA TRP A 582 21.46 -9.13 -1.26
C TRP A 582 21.03 -9.26 0.21
N ASP A 583 19.74 -9.12 0.48
CA ASP A 583 19.22 -9.09 1.85
C ASP A 583 19.31 -10.48 2.50
N ASP A 584 19.11 -11.56 1.74
CA ASP A 584 19.31 -12.95 2.17
C ASP A 584 20.79 -13.24 2.43
N THR A 585 21.67 -12.89 1.49
CA THR A 585 23.13 -13.03 1.68
C THR A 585 23.60 -12.28 2.91
N MET A 586 23.15 -11.04 3.11
CA MET A 586 23.50 -10.27 4.29
C MET A 586 22.96 -10.90 5.58
N ALA A 587 21.77 -11.52 5.56
CA ALA A 587 21.24 -12.23 6.72
C ALA A 587 22.07 -13.48 7.07
N GLU A 588 22.51 -14.25 6.07
CA GLU A 588 23.38 -15.42 6.25
C GLU A 588 24.79 -15.03 6.76
N VAL A 589 25.43 -14.05 6.12
CA VAL A 589 26.77 -13.56 6.53
C VAL A 589 26.77 -13.02 7.96
N VAL A 590 25.63 -12.47 8.41
CA VAL A 590 25.45 -12.03 9.80
C VAL A 590 25.37 -13.19 10.78
N ALA A 591 24.70 -14.28 10.40
CA ALA A 591 24.63 -15.49 11.23
C ALA A 591 26.03 -16.12 11.42
N ASP A 592 26.90 -16.00 10.41
CA ASP A 592 28.23 -16.62 10.39
C ASP A 592 29.39 -15.72 10.89
N CYS A 593 29.08 -14.53 11.42
CA CYS A 593 29.97 -13.65 12.20
C CYS A 593 31.11 -12.89 11.48
N GLU A 594 30.94 -12.36 10.26
CA GLU A 594 31.99 -11.51 9.63
C GLU A 594 31.57 -10.11 9.16
N ASN A 595 30.28 -9.79 8.96
CA ASN A 595 29.87 -8.44 8.52
C ASN A 595 28.99 -7.69 9.55
N HIS A 596 29.64 -7.14 10.58
CA HIS A 596 28.99 -6.34 11.62
C HIS A 596 28.52 -4.96 11.13
N GLU A 597 29.00 -4.51 9.96
CA GLU A 597 28.71 -3.15 9.50
C GLU A 597 27.23 -3.01 9.11
N TRP A 598 26.72 -3.86 8.21
CA TRP A 598 25.33 -3.81 7.72
C TRP A 598 24.29 -3.81 8.83
N THR A 599 24.43 -4.69 9.81
CA THR A 599 23.46 -4.84 10.92
C THR A 599 23.46 -3.67 11.88
N THR A 600 24.58 -2.96 11.99
CA THR A 600 24.68 -1.74 12.81
C THR A 600 24.14 -0.50 12.11
N LEU A 601 23.96 -0.54 10.78
CA LEU A 601 23.38 0.58 10.05
C LEU A 601 21.88 0.73 10.40
N PRO A 602 21.42 1.96 10.67
CA PRO A 602 20.04 2.19 11.03
C PRO A 602 19.10 1.95 9.85
N VAL A 603 17.96 1.33 10.12
CA VAL A 603 16.86 1.18 9.15
C VAL A 603 16.25 2.54 8.86
N CYS A 604 15.97 2.83 7.60
CA CYS A 604 15.30 4.05 7.17
C CYS A 604 14.23 3.76 6.13
N GLN A 605 13.17 4.59 6.12
CA GLN A 605 12.17 4.59 5.04
C GLN A 605 12.79 4.82 3.64
N ASN A 606 13.99 5.38 3.56
CA ASN A 606 14.69 5.65 2.31
C ASN A 606 15.62 4.51 1.85
N ASP A 607 15.65 3.37 2.56
CA ASP A 607 16.53 2.23 2.23
C ASP A 607 16.19 1.57 0.89
N LEU A 608 14.92 1.64 0.48
CA LEU A 608 14.41 1.09 -0.78
C LEU A 608 13.97 2.18 -1.76
N ASN A 609 14.22 3.46 -1.44
CA ASN A 609 13.74 4.57 -2.25
C ASN A 609 14.69 4.91 -3.41
N PHE A 610 14.92 3.91 -4.27
CA PHE A 610 15.80 4.00 -5.43
C PHE A 610 15.33 5.08 -6.41
N ARG A 611 14.01 5.25 -6.58
CA ARG A 611 13.42 6.28 -7.45
C ARG A 611 13.79 7.70 -6.99
N LEU A 612 13.63 8.01 -5.70
CA LEU A 612 14.08 9.28 -5.13
C LEU A 612 15.59 9.44 -5.29
N ALA A 613 16.36 8.43 -4.91
CA ALA A 613 17.81 8.49 -4.98
C ALA A 613 18.33 8.77 -6.40
N ARG A 614 17.79 8.07 -7.40
CA ARG A 614 18.07 8.28 -8.83
C ARG A 614 17.81 9.72 -9.26
N ALA A 615 16.65 10.27 -8.89
CA ALA A 615 16.29 11.64 -9.23
C ALA A 615 17.24 12.65 -8.58
N ARG A 616 17.60 12.45 -7.30
CA ARG A 616 18.42 13.39 -6.53
C ARG A 616 19.90 13.38 -6.89
N ILE A 617 20.44 12.27 -7.38
CA ILE A 617 21.82 12.22 -7.90
C ILE A 617 21.95 12.77 -9.33
N GLY A 618 20.83 13.10 -9.98
CA GLY A 618 20.80 13.79 -11.28
C GLY A 618 20.80 12.85 -12.49
N LEU A 619 20.26 11.63 -12.34
CA LEU A 619 20.05 10.72 -13.46
C LEU A 619 18.78 11.09 -14.23
N ARG A 620 18.71 10.67 -15.49
CA ARG A 620 17.56 10.95 -16.36
C ARG A 620 16.33 10.18 -15.88
N LYS A 621 15.15 10.78 -16.08
CA LYS A 621 13.84 10.14 -15.83
C LYS A 621 13.68 8.86 -16.65
N ALA A 622 13.94 8.95 -17.96
CA ALA A 622 13.99 7.77 -18.81
C ALA A 622 15.19 6.90 -18.42
N ARG A 623 14.92 5.66 -17.98
CA ARG A 623 15.96 4.66 -17.70
C ARG A 623 16.63 4.28 -19.03
N PRO A 624 17.94 4.50 -19.19
CA PRO A 624 18.70 4.11 -20.37
C PRO A 624 19.13 2.63 -20.29
N GLY A 625 18.32 1.75 -19.70
CA GLY A 625 18.66 0.33 -19.57
C GLY A 625 18.00 -0.32 -18.34
N PRO A 626 18.00 -1.67 -18.28
CA PRO A 626 18.68 -2.57 -19.21
C PRO A 626 18.00 -2.62 -20.60
N TYR A 627 18.81 -2.65 -21.67
CA TYR A 627 18.38 -2.76 -23.08
C TYR A 627 18.13 -4.19 -23.52
N PHE A 628 18.66 -5.15 -22.76
CA PHE A 628 18.38 -6.57 -22.90
C PHE A 628 17.62 -6.98 -21.65
N VAL A 629 16.37 -7.43 -21.82
CA VAL A 629 15.60 -7.99 -20.72
C VAL A 629 16.29 -9.32 -20.38
N ARG A 630 16.85 -9.45 -19.18
CA ARG A 630 17.12 -10.77 -18.61
C ARG A 630 15.75 -11.41 -18.46
N THR A 631 15.38 -12.28 -19.39
CA THR A 631 14.36 -13.27 -19.12
C THR A 631 14.94 -14.07 -17.95
N VAL A 632 14.48 -13.78 -16.73
CA VAL A 632 14.68 -14.69 -15.62
C VAL A 632 14.14 -16.01 -16.15
N LEU A 633 15.02 -17.00 -16.27
CA LEU A 633 14.60 -18.37 -16.53
C LEU A 633 13.62 -18.65 -15.39
N GLN A 634 12.32 -18.58 -15.68
CA GLN A 634 11.34 -19.23 -14.85
C GLN A 634 11.82 -20.67 -14.82
N ASP A 635 12.27 -21.13 -13.66
CA ASP A 635 12.59 -22.53 -13.46
C ASP A 635 11.40 -23.33 -13.99
N GLU A 636 11.63 -24.04 -15.08
CA GLU A 636 10.75 -25.05 -15.64
C GLU A 636 10.74 -26.25 -14.68
N ASP A 637 10.29 -26.04 -13.45
CA ASP A 637 9.98 -27.07 -12.45
C ASP A 637 8.47 -27.03 -12.16
N SER A 638 7.66 -26.98 -13.23
CA SER A 638 6.23 -27.28 -13.21
C SER A 638 5.93 -28.51 -14.07
N ASP A 639 6.23 -29.68 -13.50
CA ASP A 639 5.60 -30.96 -13.86
C ASP A 639 4.40 -31.24 -12.94
#